data_AF-A0A7S1U464-F1
#
_entry.id   AF-A0A7S1U464-F1
#
_cell.length_a   1.000
_cell.length_b   1.000
_cell.length_c   1.000
_cell.angle_alpha   90.00
_cell.angle_beta   90.00
_cell.angle_gamma   90.00
#
_symmetry.space_group_name_H-M   'P 1'
#
loop_
_entity.id
_entity.type
_entity.pdbx_description
1 polymer ?
#
loop_
_entity_poly.entity_id
_entity_poly.type
_entity_poly.pdbx_seq_one_letter_code
_entity_poly.pdbx_strand_id
1 'polypeptide(L)'
;MATVDDPLEGQDLEGSIAYSLLTDLENSKKVSKSDGELYRQRYAELYKAVLAVREREILLLKRAKAINNEVLGEKVALEKAKVRHQGEAARLRNLEQEQNAAQKAVDEEETKYTVAKYKVAELSKNLEELASQSELIKAENEALVNPELQALADQLEQTKVEHQRLEEAYDADMRQKEQLVEMHDRLEASVEESTRDVKDLHAQAQKAAMEPKRIHKQAETVAKAVESLDGELRRIQERSQACEDEIQRQNTKRSESEEVRENLQRKLALHRDTIEHRQQEVDALDAALDAERARQHELNTLRVDTELRARTAEENNRHENDKLNIAKKELELARRKLRKKRAIADSVREVLPQLEATVKENEQMLRSYKDENTALRKEQEETKAEVDILIARFLQQESIEQNKRSELDALVEEVDGLEETLAKWHAEERKQNKILSVLSAQRELRSREALRAKASEKDTREQVRIKELVILDLTKKCNEVNNRLKEFSALYDVVKNERNKYVNLIQSSNQAQAEMREKIRILQNEVDILLAESGAKDRALQKEHAARQAAQTQRDALRLDTNKAQAEYRRQQEKVEQQIVEIDKLNSIINSLEGDMLRLKRQFEDAVEARNMTGVQLIDRNDELCILYEKANLQEETLKRGEIALSEKEEEIRLLRLQSKEIERQNEVARKQSSSLPELSDKVVALSQELSLEKSITDELCAALEDPGNTERWRGLEGEDPDVEQLASKIKVLEDRLNEKREALLEKDLVLEEVSTLTEKLRSQANAGKAEAVALAKQINEFQARIRDVTRRMMATVSELSMHQATAMKLQAEKARSMNELDEAKFRVEHGQAPTEDAERTLYRLERDRLTAKSMAMMDQSNMAIPGSMQQPNNILRSTAEARPNAYIPDGINQPARQPDGIPRPYGGFAPFKPQEAGTTMRHIRQPEPKEIEI
;
A
#
# COMPACT_ATOMS: atom_id res chain seq x y z
N MET A 1 66.56 -7.61 -77.98
CA MET A 1 67.14 -7.22 -79.29
C MET A 1 68.34 -8.11 -79.56
N ALA A 2 68.68 -8.33 -80.83
CA ALA A 2 69.55 -9.43 -81.25
C ALA A 2 70.98 -9.34 -80.71
N THR A 3 71.55 -10.49 -80.39
CA THR A 3 72.99 -10.71 -80.37
C THR A 3 73.48 -10.80 -81.82
N VAL A 4 74.44 -9.94 -82.18
CA VAL A 4 75.25 -10.13 -83.38
C VAL A 4 76.57 -10.70 -82.89
N ASP A 5 76.72 -12.01 -83.05
CA ASP A 5 78.00 -12.68 -82.82
C ASP A 5 78.90 -12.41 -84.03
N ASP A 6 80.02 -11.70 -83.79
CA ASP A 6 80.91 -11.18 -84.82
C ASP A 6 82.28 -11.90 -84.71
N PRO A 7 82.58 -12.89 -85.58
CA PRO A 7 83.57 -13.93 -85.30
C PRO A 7 85.02 -13.50 -85.62
N LEU A 8 85.61 -12.71 -84.73
CA LEU A 8 87.03 -12.33 -84.76
C LEU A 8 87.73 -12.53 -83.39
N GLU A 9 87.48 -13.66 -82.74
CA GLU A 9 88.35 -14.19 -81.69
C GLU A 9 89.37 -15.16 -82.31
N GLY A 10 90.67 -14.94 -82.08
CA GLY A 10 91.70 -15.96 -82.32
C GLY A 10 92.16 -16.18 -83.77
N GLN A 11 92.46 -15.12 -84.53
CA GLN A 11 93.41 -15.24 -85.65
C GLN A 11 94.82 -14.82 -85.19
N ASP A 12 95.78 -15.72 -85.35
CA ASP A 12 97.20 -15.45 -85.11
C ASP A 12 97.74 -14.36 -86.03
N LEU A 13 98.73 -13.61 -85.55
CA LEU A 13 99.35 -12.48 -86.26
C LEU A 13 99.84 -12.84 -87.67
N GLU A 14 100.27 -14.09 -87.88
CA GLU A 14 100.77 -14.60 -89.17
C GLU A 14 99.66 -14.82 -90.21
N GLY A 15 98.40 -15.01 -89.78
CA GLY A 15 97.24 -15.17 -90.65
C GLY A 15 96.64 -13.87 -91.18
N SER A 16 97.16 -12.70 -90.76
CA SER A 16 96.64 -11.40 -91.18
C SER A 16 96.87 -11.12 -92.66
N ILE A 17 95.86 -10.60 -93.34
CA ILE A 17 95.93 -10.12 -94.74
C ILE A 17 97.10 -9.12 -94.91
N ALA A 18 97.39 -8.29 -93.91
CA ALA A 18 98.51 -7.36 -93.95
C ALA A 18 99.88 -8.05 -93.92
N TYR A 19 100.02 -9.17 -93.21
CA TYR A 19 101.25 -9.97 -93.17
C TYR A 19 101.48 -10.69 -94.51
N SER A 20 100.43 -11.30 -95.09
CA SER A 20 100.52 -11.96 -96.40
C SER A 20 100.91 -10.98 -97.53
N LEU A 21 100.31 -9.78 -97.57
CA LEU A 21 100.67 -8.74 -98.53
C LEU A 21 102.12 -8.24 -98.35
N LEU A 22 102.64 -8.18 -97.12
CA LEU A 22 104.04 -7.82 -96.88
C LEU A 22 105.00 -8.92 -97.36
N THR A 23 104.67 -10.21 -97.16
CA THR A 23 105.47 -11.31 -97.73
C THR A 23 105.45 -11.35 -99.26
N ASP A 24 104.33 -11.00 -99.91
CA ASP A 24 104.26 -10.89 -101.38
C ASP A 24 105.09 -9.71 -101.93
N LEU A 25 105.16 -8.60 -101.18
CA LEU A 25 106.00 -7.45 -101.52
C LEU A 25 107.50 -7.74 -101.35
N GLU A 26 107.88 -8.53 -100.36
CA GLU A 26 109.25 -9.08 -100.22
C GLU A 26 109.59 -10.06 -101.35
N ASN A 27 108.70 -11.02 -101.63
CA ASN A 27 108.88 -12.02 -102.70
C ASN A 27 109.01 -11.38 -104.08
N SER A 28 108.29 -10.29 -104.34
CA SER A 28 108.40 -9.51 -105.59
C SER A 28 109.59 -8.53 -105.65
N LYS A 29 110.47 -8.54 -104.65
CA LYS A 29 111.66 -7.67 -104.52
C LYS A 29 111.38 -6.16 -104.59
N LYS A 30 110.16 -5.73 -104.26
CA LYS A 30 109.76 -4.31 -104.25
C LYS A 30 110.08 -3.60 -102.93
N VAL A 31 110.38 -4.36 -101.89
CA VAL A 31 110.69 -3.88 -100.54
C VAL A 31 111.92 -4.65 -100.03
N SER A 32 112.82 -3.99 -99.28
CA SER A 32 113.95 -4.66 -98.63
C SER A 32 113.47 -5.54 -97.47
N LYS A 33 114.16 -6.64 -97.18
CA LYS A 33 113.85 -7.48 -96.00
C LYS A 33 113.87 -6.70 -94.69
N SER A 34 114.81 -5.75 -94.56
CA SER A 34 114.87 -4.82 -93.41
C SER A 34 113.57 -4.06 -93.18
N ASP A 35 112.91 -3.66 -94.27
CA ASP A 35 111.80 -2.72 -94.23
C ASP A 35 110.48 -3.49 -94.08
N GLY A 36 110.37 -4.66 -94.73
CA GLY A 36 109.24 -5.57 -94.54
C GLY A 36 109.18 -6.18 -93.14
N GLU A 37 110.33 -6.44 -92.50
CA GLU A 37 110.41 -6.77 -91.07
C GLU A 37 109.97 -5.58 -90.19
N LEU A 38 110.44 -4.35 -90.48
CA LEU A 38 110.04 -3.13 -89.75
C LEU A 38 108.52 -2.87 -89.85
N TYR A 39 107.93 -3.03 -91.03
CA TYR A 39 106.48 -2.84 -91.22
C TYR A 39 105.67 -3.95 -90.55
N ARG A 40 106.15 -5.20 -90.54
CA ARG A 40 105.52 -6.29 -89.76
C ARG A 40 105.56 -6.01 -88.26
N GLN A 41 106.68 -5.55 -87.72
CA GLN A 41 106.79 -5.12 -86.31
C GLN A 41 105.80 -4.00 -85.97
N ARG A 42 105.75 -2.93 -86.78
CA ARG A 42 104.81 -1.81 -86.58
C ARG A 42 103.34 -2.24 -86.68
N TYR A 43 103.01 -3.17 -87.57
CA TYR A 43 101.66 -3.74 -87.63
C TYR A 43 101.33 -4.54 -86.37
N ALA A 44 102.27 -5.34 -85.85
CA ALA A 44 102.08 -6.11 -84.62
C ALA A 44 101.91 -5.21 -83.38
N GLU A 45 102.63 -4.09 -83.29
CA GLU A 45 102.43 -3.06 -82.26
C GLU A 45 101.04 -2.41 -82.35
N LEU A 46 100.63 -2.01 -83.56
CA LEU A 46 99.35 -1.35 -83.79
C LEU A 46 98.16 -2.31 -83.56
N TYR A 47 98.29 -3.58 -83.93
CA TYR A 47 97.30 -4.63 -83.63
C TYR A 47 97.15 -4.85 -82.11
N LYS A 48 98.26 -4.93 -81.37
CA LYS A 48 98.25 -5.00 -79.89
C LYS A 48 97.58 -3.77 -79.28
N ALA A 49 97.84 -2.57 -79.81
CA ALA A 49 97.19 -1.34 -79.34
C ALA A 49 95.67 -1.35 -79.59
N VAL A 50 95.21 -1.81 -80.76
CA VAL A 50 93.78 -1.92 -81.10
C VAL A 50 93.09 -2.96 -80.21
N LEU A 51 93.70 -4.13 -79.96
CA LEU A 51 93.18 -5.13 -79.02
C LEU A 51 93.04 -4.54 -77.60
N ALA A 52 94.07 -3.88 -77.08
CA ALA A 52 94.03 -3.25 -75.76
C ALA A 52 92.98 -2.12 -75.65
N VAL A 53 92.64 -1.45 -76.76
CA VAL A 53 91.51 -0.50 -76.81
C VAL A 53 90.16 -1.24 -76.79
N ARG A 54 89.99 -2.30 -77.59
CA ARG A 54 88.76 -3.12 -77.63
C ARG A 54 88.48 -3.81 -76.28
N GLU A 55 89.51 -4.31 -75.60
CA GLU A 55 89.39 -4.85 -74.23
C GLU A 55 88.92 -3.80 -73.23
N ARG A 56 89.49 -2.58 -73.28
CA ARG A 56 89.06 -1.45 -72.45
C ARG A 56 87.62 -1.03 -72.74
N GLU A 57 87.21 -1.01 -74.01
CA GLU A 57 85.84 -0.71 -74.40
C GLU A 57 84.85 -1.76 -73.89
N ILE A 58 85.18 -3.06 -74.01
CA ILE A 58 84.38 -4.16 -73.46
C ILE A 58 84.28 -4.07 -71.93
N LEU A 59 85.38 -3.72 -71.23
CA LEU A 59 85.39 -3.49 -69.79
C LEU A 59 84.53 -2.28 -69.38
N LEU A 60 84.60 -1.17 -70.13
CA LEU A 60 83.78 0.02 -69.91
C LEU A 60 82.30 -0.26 -70.17
N LEU A 61 81.95 -1.02 -71.21
CA LEU A 61 80.58 -1.47 -71.47
C LEU A 61 80.05 -2.40 -70.38
N LYS A 62 80.87 -3.33 -69.87
CA LYS A 62 80.52 -4.16 -68.71
C LYS A 62 80.29 -3.30 -67.45
N ARG A 63 81.15 -2.31 -67.19
CA ARG A 63 81.03 -1.39 -66.05
C ARG A 63 79.82 -0.45 -66.16
N ALA A 64 79.52 0.05 -67.35
CA ALA A 64 78.32 0.86 -67.61
C ALA A 64 77.03 0.06 -67.41
N LYS A 65 77.00 -1.21 -67.83
CA LYS A 65 75.87 -2.12 -67.56
C LYS A 65 75.72 -2.41 -66.06
N ALA A 66 76.82 -2.59 -65.31
CA ALA A 66 76.77 -2.76 -63.87
C ALA A 66 76.17 -1.52 -63.16
N ILE A 67 76.72 -0.32 -63.44
CA ILE A 67 76.23 0.95 -62.85
C ILE A 67 74.76 1.21 -63.21
N ASN A 68 74.33 0.90 -64.45
CA ASN A 68 72.92 1.05 -64.83
C ASN A 68 72.01 0.08 -64.07
N ASN A 69 72.46 -1.15 -63.80
CA ASN A 69 71.72 -2.11 -62.97
C ASN A 69 71.67 -1.67 -61.49
N GLU A 70 72.75 -1.10 -60.96
CA GLU A 70 72.79 -0.51 -59.61
C GLU A 70 71.79 0.65 -59.49
N VAL A 71 71.81 1.60 -60.43
CA VAL A 71 70.86 2.73 -60.50
C VAL A 71 69.41 2.27 -60.68
N LEU A 72 69.16 1.18 -61.42
CA LEU A 72 67.83 0.56 -61.49
C LEU A 72 67.42 -0.07 -60.15
N GLY A 73 68.34 -0.74 -59.47
CA GLY A 73 68.14 -1.28 -58.11
C GLY A 73 67.79 -0.19 -57.10
N GLU A 74 68.55 0.91 -57.08
CA GLU A 74 68.27 2.07 -56.22
C GLU A 74 66.92 2.73 -56.55
N LYS A 75 66.57 2.88 -57.83
CA LYS A 75 65.24 3.38 -58.22
C LYS A 75 64.11 2.48 -57.73
N VAL A 76 64.25 1.16 -57.85
CA VAL A 76 63.25 0.20 -57.34
C VAL A 76 63.19 0.22 -55.81
N ALA A 77 64.32 0.41 -55.12
CA ALA A 77 64.35 0.59 -53.67
C ALA A 77 63.65 1.90 -53.25
N LEU A 78 63.89 3.00 -53.96
CA LEU A 78 63.27 4.30 -53.73
C LEU A 78 61.75 4.26 -53.95
N GLU A 79 61.28 3.64 -55.03
CA GLU A 79 59.84 3.45 -55.27
C GLU A 79 59.20 2.56 -54.18
N LYS A 80 59.84 1.46 -53.78
CA LYS A 80 59.38 0.64 -52.65
C LYS A 80 59.34 1.43 -51.33
N ALA A 81 60.28 2.33 -51.09
CA ALA A 81 60.29 3.22 -49.93
C ALA A 81 59.16 4.26 -49.98
N LYS A 82 58.88 4.87 -51.14
CA LYS A 82 57.74 5.77 -51.35
C LYS A 82 56.41 5.05 -51.10
N VAL A 83 56.22 3.86 -51.65
CA VAL A 83 54.99 3.06 -51.47
C VAL A 83 54.80 2.67 -50.00
N ARG A 84 55.88 2.30 -49.28
CA ARG A 84 55.82 2.09 -47.82
C ARG A 84 55.41 3.36 -47.08
N HIS A 85 56.07 4.49 -47.33
CA HIS A 85 55.72 5.77 -46.69
C HIS A 85 54.29 6.23 -47.02
N GLN A 86 53.77 5.93 -48.21
CA GLN A 86 52.36 6.19 -48.55
C GLN A 86 51.41 5.27 -47.78
N GLY A 87 51.72 3.99 -47.66
CA GLY A 87 50.96 3.03 -46.84
C GLY A 87 51.00 3.35 -45.34
N GLU A 88 52.15 3.80 -44.83
CA GLU A 88 52.34 4.26 -43.45
C GLU A 88 51.58 5.57 -43.18
N ALA A 89 51.59 6.52 -44.12
CA ALA A 89 50.80 7.75 -44.03
C ALA A 89 49.28 7.49 -44.13
N ALA A 90 48.85 6.48 -44.90
CA ALA A 90 47.46 6.03 -44.92
C ALA A 90 47.07 5.36 -43.59
N ARG A 91 47.91 4.48 -43.06
CA ARG A 91 47.70 3.84 -41.74
C ARG A 91 47.66 4.88 -40.61
N LEU A 92 48.54 5.88 -40.62
CA LEU A 92 48.51 6.98 -39.66
C LEU A 92 47.20 7.77 -39.74
N ARG A 93 46.70 8.09 -40.93
CA ARG A 93 45.40 8.77 -41.09
C ARG A 93 44.23 7.92 -40.62
N ASN A 94 44.25 6.61 -40.86
CA ASN A 94 43.23 5.70 -40.36
C ASN A 94 43.28 5.62 -38.82
N LEU A 95 44.47 5.47 -38.23
CA LEU A 95 44.66 5.49 -36.78
C LEU A 95 44.30 6.84 -36.14
N GLU A 96 44.55 7.97 -36.82
CA GLU A 96 44.08 9.29 -36.41
C GLU A 96 42.55 9.38 -36.47
N GLN A 97 41.89 8.78 -37.48
CA GLN A 97 40.43 8.73 -37.57
C GLN A 97 39.82 7.80 -36.51
N GLU A 98 40.41 6.62 -36.29
CA GLU A 98 40.04 5.67 -35.24
C GLU A 98 40.23 6.29 -33.85
N GLN A 99 41.33 7.02 -33.62
CA GLN A 99 41.57 7.76 -32.38
C GLN A 99 40.53 8.88 -32.17
N ASN A 100 40.21 9.66 -33.21
CA ASN A 100 39.18 10.71 -33.11
C ASN A 100 37.76 10.14 -32.93
N ALA A 101 37.47 8.95 -33.50
CA ALA A 101 36.21 8.25 -33.30
C ALA A 101 36.12 7.67 -31.87
N ALA A 102 37.19 7.03 -31.39
CA ALA A 102 37.28 6.52 -30.02
C ALA A 102 37.21 7.65 -28.98
N GLN A 103 37.88 8.80 -29.23
CA GLN A 103 37.78 9.96 -28.34
C GLN A 103 36.35 10.48 -28.27
N LYS A 104 35.66 10.65 -29.41
CA LYS A 104 34.24 11.03 -29.40
C LYS A 104 33.35 10.02 -28.69
N ALA A 105 33.59 8.72 -28.87
CA ALA A 105 32.85 7.69 -28.16
C ALA A 105 33.10 7.76 -26.64
N VAL A 106 34.32 8.08 -26.19
CA VAL A 106 34.63 8.36 -24.78
C VAL A 106 33.92 9.63 -24.31
N ASP A 107 33.97 10.74 -25.06
CA ASP A 107 33.28 11.99 -24.71
C ASP A 107 31.74 11.78 -24.62
N GLU A 108 31.18 10.93 -25.50
CA GLU A 108 29.76 10.52 -25.48
C GLU A 108 29.43 9.58 -24.30
N GLU A 109 30.31 8.66 -23.93
CA GLU A 109 30.11 7.82 -22.73
C GLU A 109 30.38 8.60 -21.43
N GLU A 110 31.26 9.60 -21.39
CA GLU A 110 31.44 10.51 -20.25
C GLU A 110 30.21 11.40 -20.05
N THR A 111 29.59 11.88 -21.13
CA THR A 111 28.34 12.65 -21.05
C THR A 111 27.14 11.76 -20.66
N LYS A 112 27.05 10.52 -21.15
CA LYS A 112 26.08 9.53 -20.66
C LYS A 112 26.34 9.16 -19.20
N TYR A 113 27.59 8.95 -18.80
CA TYR A 113 27.99 8.60 -17.43
C TYR A 113 27.71 9.74 -16.44
N THR A 114 27.97 11.00 -16.81
CA THR A 114 27.63 12.14 -15.95
C THR A 114 26.12 12.32 -15.81
N VAL A 115 25.34 12.20 -16.89
CA VAL A 115 23.87 12.18 -16.84
C VAL A 115 23.36 11.00 -15.99
N ALA A 116 23.90 9.80 -16.17
CA ALA A 116 23.57 8.62 -15.38
C ALA A 116 23.96 8.78 -13.90
N LYS A 117 25.09 9.44 -13.60
CA LYS A 117 25.53 9.75 -12.23
C LYS A 117 24.62 10.77 -11.54
N TYR A 118 24.13 11.78 -12.27
CA TYR A 118 23.07 12.66 -11.77
C TYR A 118 21.76 11.89 -11.56
N LYS A 119 21.39 11.00 -12.49
CA LYS A 119 20.18 10.17 -12.37
C LYS A 119 20.26 9.18 -11.20
N VAL A 120 21.42 8.61 -10.95
CA VAL A 120 21.70 7.75 -9.78
C VAL A 120 21.67 8.58 -8.50
N ALA A 121 22.28 9.77 -8.45
CA ALA A 121 22.20 10.64 -7.27
C ALA A 121 20.75 11.08 -6.96
N GLU A 122 19.96 11.40 -7.98
CA GLU A 122 18.53 11.69 -7.86
C GLU A 122 17.75 10.47 -7.36
N LEU A 123 17.98 9.28 -7.93
CA LEU A 123 17.33 8.04 -7.52
C LEU A 123 17.78 7.56 -6.13
N SER A 124 19.04 7.77 -5.74
CA SER A 124 19.56 7.49 -4.40
C SER A 124 18.92 8.39 -3.36
N LYS A 125 18.81 9.70 -3.63
CA LYS A 125 18.11 10.64 -2.75
C LYS A 125 16.61 10.31 -2.64
N ASN A 126 15.98 9.94 -3.75
CA ASN A 126 14.59 9.47 -3.74
C ASN A 126 14.44 8.12 -3.00
N LEU A 127 15.46 7.26 -3.03
CA LEU A 127 15.50 6.02 -2.24
C LEU A 127 15.73 6.29 -0.75
N GLU A 128 16.53 7.27 -0.35
CA GLU A 128 16.67 7.69 1.05
C GLU A 128 15.38 8.34 1.56
N GLU A 129 14.70 9.16 0.74
CA GLU A 129 13.39 9.73 1.07
C GLU A 129 12.29 8.67 1.14
N LEU A 130 12.28 7.67 0.24
CA LEU A 130 11.34 6.54 0.30
C LEU A 130 11.69 5.52 1.39
N ALA A 131 12.97 5.34 1.74
CA ALA A 131 13.40 4.48 2.84
C ALA A 131 13.04 5.11 4.19
N SER A 132 13.32 6.40 4.39
CA SER A 132 12.92 7.12 5.60
C SER A 132 11.39 7.24 5.73
N GLN A 133 10.65 7.43 4.62
CA GLN A 133 9.19 7.29 4.62
C GLN A 133 8.74 5.86 4.95
N SER A 134 9.43 4.83 4.41
CA SER A 134 9.12 3.43 4.73
C SER A 134 9.44 3.08 6.18
N GLU A 135 10.46 3.66 6.80
CA GLU A 135 10.80 3.47 8.21
C GLU A 135 9.84 4.23 9.13
N LEU A 136 9.42 5.45 8.76
CA LEU A 136 8.31 6.16 9.42
C LEU A 136 7.02 5.34 9.37
N ILE A 137 6.62 4.88 8.18
CA ILE A 137 5.41 4.06 8.00
C ILE A 137 5.54 2.71 8.72
N LYS A 138 6.74 2.10 8.79
CA LYS A 138 6.97 0.90 9.62
C LYS A 138 6.87 1.20 11.10
N ALA A 139 7.47 2.28 11.60
CA ALA A 139 7.40 2.66 13.01
C ALA A 139 5.97 3.05 13.44
N GLU A 140 5.22 3.76 12.59
CA GLU A 140 3.80 4.08 12.80
C GLU A 140 2.94 2.81 12.79
N ASN A 141 3.16 1.90 11.82
CA ASN A 141 2.48 0.61 11.80
C ASN A 141 2.87 -0.27 13.00
N GLU A 142 4.14 -0.34 13.41
CA GLU A 142 4.57 -1.09 14.59
C GLU A 142 3.99 -0.48 15.88
N ALA A 143 3.86 0.85 15.97
CA ALA A 143 3.22 1.52 17.10
C ALA A 143 1.70 1.28 17.17
N LEU A 144 1.02 1.04 16.04
CA LEU A 144 -0.40 0.71 15.97
C LEU A 144 -0.67 -0.80 16.10
N VAL A 145 0.13 -1.63 15.42
CA VAL A 145 -0.09 -3.07 15.28
C VAL A 145 0.46 -3.86 16.45
N ASN A 146 1.53 -3.44 17.14
CA ASN A 146 1.97 -4.15 18.35
C ASN A 146 0.94 -4.13 19.50
N PRO A 147 0.28 -3.01 19.87
CA PRO A 147 -0.76 -3.04 20.89
C PRO A 147 -2.02 -3.80 20.43
N GLU A 148 -2.38 -3.76 19.14
CA GLU A 148 -3.48 -4.60 18.62
C GLU A 148 -3.11 -6.09 18.60
N LEU A 149 -1.87 -6.46 18.25
CA LEU A 149 -1.40 -7.85 18.33
C LEU A 149 -1.30 -8.35 19.77
N GLN A 150 -0.94 -7.49 20.73
CA GLN A 150 -1.00 -7.83 22.15
C GLN A 150 -2.46 -8.01 22.62
N ALA A 151 -3.37 -7.11 22.23
CA ALA A 151 -4.79 -7.26 22.53
C ALA A 151 -5.40 -8.53 21.88
N LEU A 152 -5.05 -8.86 20.63
CA LEU A 152 -5.47 -10.10 19.99
C LEU A 152 -4.81 -11.35 20.61
N ALA A 153 -3.57 -11.26 21.09
CA ALA A 153 -2.92 -12.35 21.81
C ALA A 153 -3.58 -12.61 23.16
N ASP A 154 -3.87 -11.56 23.93
CA ASP A 154 -4.60 -11.64 25.20
C ASP A 154 -6.03 -12.16 24.99
N GLN A 155 -6.71 -11.74 23.91
CA GLN A 155 -8.01 -12.30 23.51
C GLN A 155 -7.91 -13.76 23.06
N LEU A 156 -6.85 -14.17 22.37
CA LEU A 156 -6.59 -15.57 22.03
C LEU A 156 -6.31 -16.42 23.26
N GLU A 157 -5.62 -15.87 24.28
CA GLU A 157 -5.37 -16.57 25.54
C GLU A 157 -6.64 -16.70 26.38
N GLN A 158 -7.44 -15.63 26.46
CA GLN A 158 -8.75 -15.63 27.12
C GLN A 158 -9.72 -16.62 26.44
N THR A 159 -9.86 -16.58 25.12
CA THR A 159 -10.74 -17.49 24.39
C THR A 159 -10.27 -18.94 24.42
N LYS A 160 -8.95 -19.23 24.53
CA LYS A 160 -8.47 -20.59 24.85
C LYS A 160 -8.91 -21.05 26.24
N VAL A 161 -8.81 -20.19 27.27
CA VAL A 161 -9.22 -20.52 28.64
C VAL A 161 -10.74 -20.70 28.73
N GLU A 162 -11.52 -19.92 27.97
CA GLU A 162 -12.96 -20.12 27.84
C GLU A 162 -13.30 -21.40 27.06
N HIS A 163 -12.56 -21.72 26.00
CA HIS A 163 -12.74 -22.97 25.25
C HIS A 163 -12.44 -24.18 26.11
N GLN A 164 -11.34 -24.17 26.89
CA GLN A 164 -11.00 -25.24 27.83
C GLN A 164 -12.08 -25.41 28.91
N ARG A 165 -12.65 -24.32 29.46
CA ARG A 165 -13.78 -24.38 30.39
C ARG A 165 -15.05 -24.94 29.74
N LEU A 166 -15.27 -24.66 28.46
CA LEU A 166 -16.39 -25.20 27.69
C LEU A 166 -16.18 -26.68 27.34
N GLU A 167 -14.95 -27.12 27.07
CA GLU A 167 -14.59 -28.54 26.95
C GLU A 167 -14.78 -29.27 28.29
N GLU A 168 -14.29 -28.73 29.41
CA GLU A 168 -14.50 -29.29 30.75
C GLU A 168 -15.99 -29.37 31.13
N ALA A 169 -16.78 -28.36 30.78
CA ALA A 169 -18.23 -28.36 30.99
C ALA A 169 -18.95 -29.37 30.06
N TYR A 170 -18.56 -29.45 28.80
CA TYR A 170 -19.10 -30.43 27.85
C TYR A 170 -18.79 -31.86 28.27
N ASP A 171 -17.57 -32.13 28.76
CA ASP A 171 -17.19 -33.42 29.33
C ASP A 171 -18.00 -33.76 30.61
N ALA A 172 -18.31 -32.76 31.43
CA ALA A 172 -19.16 -32.94 32.61
C ALA A 172 -20.62 -33.25 32.22
N ASP A 173 -21.19 -32.52 31.26
CA ASP A 173 -22.54 -32.76 30.75
C ASP A 173 -22.66 -34.09 29.98
N MET A 174 -21.62 -34.49 29.24
CA MET A 174 -21.56 -35.80 28.60
C MET A 174 -21.53 -36.93 29.63
N ARG A 175 -20.77 -36.79 30.73
CA ARG A 175 -20.77 -37.78 31.82
C ARG A 175 -22.11 -37.81 32.58
N GLN A 176 -22.78 -36.67 32.77
CA GLN A 176 -24.14 -36.65 33.32
C GLN A 176 -25.13 -37.32 32.37
N LYS A 177 -25.01 -37.09 31.06
CA LYS A 177 -25.84 -37.72 30.03
C LYS A 177 -25.62 -39.24 29.97
N GLU A 178 -24.38 -39.71 30.07
CA GLU A 178 -24.06 -41.14 30.19
C GLU A 178 -24.68 -41.76 31.45
N GLN A 179 -24.59 -41.09 32.61
CA GLN A 179 -25.25 -41.54 33.84
C GLN A 179 -26.78 -41.55 33.74
N LEU A 180 -27.37 -40.57 33.05
CA LEU A 180 -28.82 -40.50 32.80
C LEU A 180 -29.29 -41.56 31.81
N VAL A 181 -28.49 -41.91 30.80
CA VAL A 181 -28.75 -43.05 29.91
C VAL A 181 -28.61 -44.37 30.67
N GLU A 182 -27.55 -44.56 31.46
CA GLU A 182 -27.40 -45.78 32.26
C GLU A 182 -28.53 -45.93 33.31
N MET A 183 -29.06 -44.82 33.83
CA MET A 183 -30.26 -44.81 34.67
C MET A 183 -31.55 -45.07 33.88
N HIS A 184 -31.66 -44.58 32.63
CA HIS A 184 -32.78 -44.85 31.73
C HIS A 184 -32.84 -46.34 31.38
N ASP A 185 -31.72 -46.94 30.95
CA ASP A 185 -31.63 -48.36 30.60
C ASP A 185 -31.98 -49.28 31.79
N ARG A 186 -31.57 -48.89 33.01
CA ARG A 186 -31.94 -49.59 34.26
C ARG A 186 -33.43 -49.44 34.59
N LEU A 187 -34.04 -48.29 34.29
CA LEU A 187 -35.48 -48.07 34.46
C LEU A 187 -36.30 -48.82 33.40
N GLU A 188 -35.86 -48.84 32.14
CA GLU A 188 -36.49 -49.64 31.08
C GLU A 188 -36.40 -51.14 31.39
N ALA A 189 -35.26 -51.64 31.87
CA ALA A 189 -35.14 -53.02 32.34
C ALA A 189 -36.14 -53.34 33.48
N SER A 190 -36.30 -52.43 34.45
CA SER A 190 -37.26 -52.58 35.55
C SER A 190 -38.74 -52.49 35.07
N VAL A 191 -39.02 -51.70 34.04
CA VAL A 191 -40.33 -51.62 33.39
C VAL A 191 -40.61 -52.86 32.53
N GLU A 192 -39.60 -53.42 31.86
CA GLU A 192 -39.75 -54.72 31.17
C GLU A 192 -40.01 -55.86 32.18
N GLU A 193 -39.32 -55.88 33.32
CA GLU A 193 -39.54 -56.85 34.39
C GLU A 193 -40.95 -56.70 34.99
N SER A 194 -41.35 -55.48 35.35
CA SER A 194 -42.71 -55.17 35.82
C SER A 194 -43.80 -55.52 34.79
N THR A 195 -43.53 -55.37 33.48
CA THR A 195 -44.47 -55.74 32.41
C THR A 195 -44.40 -57.22 32.01
N ARG A 196 -43.43 -57.99 32.51
CA ARG A 196 -43.47 -59.46 32.53
C ARG A 196 -44.37 -59.94 33.67
N ASP A 197 -44.17 -59.42 34.89
CA ASP A 197 -45.02 -59.72 36.05
C ASP A 197 -46.51 -59.41 35.79
N VAL A 198 -46.83 -58.27 35.17
CA VAL A 198 -48.21 -57.92 34.80
C VAL A 198 -48.80 -58.89 33.77
N LYS A 199 -48.00 -59.45 32.85
CA LYS A 199 -48.46 -60.46 31.88
C LYS A 199 -48.71 -61.81 32.56
N ASP A 200 -47.86 -62.21 33.49
CA ASP A 200 -48.04 -63.46 34.24
C ASP A 200 -49.21 -63.39 35.22
N LEU A 201 -49.44 -62.24 35.86
CA LEU A 201 -50.66 -61.97 36.64
C LEU A 201 -51.92 -61.95 35.74
N HIS A 202 -51.84 -61.43 34.51
CA HIS A 202 -52.94 -61.50 33.55
C HIS A 202 -53.25 -62.94 33.11
N ALA A 203 -52.23 -63.76 32.89
CA ALA A 203 -52.36 -65.19 32.57
C ALA A 203 -52.91 -66.02 33.75
N GLN A 204 -52.68 -65.59 34.99
CA GLN A 204 -53.31 -66.17 36.18
C GLN A 204 -54.78 -65.72 36.31
N ALA A 205 -55.08 -64.44 36.07
CA ALA A 205 -56.43 -63.89 36.12
C ALA A 205 -57.40 -64.57 35.12
N GLN A 206 -56.92 -64.90 33.91
CA GLN A 206 -57.74 -65.64 32.91
C GLN A 206 -58.20 -67.03 33.38
N LYS A 207 -57.56 -67.65 34.39
CA LYS A 207 -57.94 -68.97 34.92
C LYS A 207 -59.03 -68.91 36.01
N ALA A 208 -59.42 -67.72 36.47
CA ALA A 208 -60.40 -67.54 37.56
C ALA A 208 -61.82 -67.13 37.07
N ALA A 209 -62.07 -67.13 35.76
CA ALA A 209 -63.24 -66.51 35.14
C ALA A 209 -64.52 -67.38 35.05
N MET A 210 -64.78 -68.25 36.05
CA MET A 210 -65.97 -69.13 36.07
C MET A 210 -66.61 -69.21 37.48
N GLU A 211 -67.41 -68.21 37.85
CA GLU A 211 -68.81 -68.34 38.33
C GLU A 211 -69.42 -66.95 38.69
N PRO A 212 -70.77 -66.77 38.76
CA PRO A 212 -71.38 -65.49 38.37
C PRO A 212 -72.26 -64.78 39.43
N LYS A 213 -72.84 -63.64 39.00
CA LYS A 213 -73.98 -62.87 39.62
C LYS A 213 -73.69 -61.70 40.57
N ARG A 214 -72.61 -60.91 40.35
CA ARG A 214 -72.51 -59.55 40.97
C ARG A 214 -72.08 -58.40 40.03
N ILE A 215 -71.95 -58.66 38.73
CA ILE A 215 -71.44 -57.71 37.74
C ILE A 215 -72.59 -57.06 36.95
N HIS A 216 -73.02 -55.88 37.38
CA HIS A 216 -73.75 -54.90 36.55
C HIS A 216 -73.35 -53.47 36.94
N LYS A 217 -73.44 -53.10 38.22
CA LYS A 217 -73.02 -51.76 38.71
C LYS A 217 -71.51 -51.48 38.62
N GLN A 218 -70.67 -52.50 38.45
CA GLN A 218 -69.23 -52.32 38.20
C GLN A 218 -68.90 -52.19 36.70
N ALA A 219 -69.82 -52.55 35.80
CA ALA A 219 -69.59 -52.44 34.35
C ALA A 219 -69.60 -50.96 33.90
N GLU A 220 -70.51 -50.14 34.42
CA GLU A 220 -70.57 -48.71 34.08
C GLU A 220 -69.36 -47.91 34.57
N THR A 221 -68.78 -48.27 35.72
CA THR A 221 -67.56 -47.65 36.23
C THR A 221 -66.33 -48.03 35.40
N VAL A 222 -66.26 -49.28 34.90
CA VAL A 222 -65.20 -49.71 33.99
C VAL A 222 -65.38 -49.10 32.60
N ALA A 223 -66.61 -49.00 32.09
CA ALA A 223 -66.88 -48.36 30.81
C ALA A 223 -66.43 -46.88 30.78
N LYS A 224 -66.70 -46.13 31.84
CA LYS A 224 -66.23 -44.74 31.98
C LYS A 224 -64.71 -44.64 32.15
N ALA A 225 -64.07 -45.61 32.80
CA ALA A 225 -62.61 -45.69 32.88
C ALA A 225 -61.98 -45.99 31.50
N VAL A 226 -62.62 -46.83 30.69
CA VAL A 226 -62.23 -47.09 29.30
C VAL A 226 -62.43 -45.83 28.43
N GLU A 227 -63.55 -45.10 28.55
CA GLU A 227 -63.72 -43.81 27.85
C GLU A 227 -62.64 -42.77 28.24
N SER A 228 -62.24 -42.69 29.52
CA SER A 228 -61.13 -41.80 29.91
C SER A 228 -59.79 -42.26 29.36
N LEU A 229 -59.51 -43.58 29.35
CA LEU A 229 -58.27 -44.13 28.81
C LEU A 229 -58.19 -44.04 27.28
N ASP A 230 -59.31 -44.17 26.57
CA ASP A 230 -59.41 -43.87 25.13
C ASP A 230 -59.19 -42.37 24.86
N GLY A 231 -59.70 -41.49 25.73
CA GLY A 231 -59.46 -40.06 25.66
C GLY A 231 -57.98 -39.69 25.90
N GLU A 232 -57.30 -40.41 26.78
CA GLU A 232 -55.87 -40.25 27.03
C GLU A 232 -55.01 -40.87 25.94
N LEU A 233 -55.37 -42.05 25.41
CA LEU A 233 -54.74 -42.66 24.24
C LEU A 233 -54.82 -41.74 23.01
N ARG A 234 -55.98 -41.12 22.75
CA ARG A 234 -56.10 -40.13 21.64
C ARG A 234 -55.21 -38.92 21.86
N ARG A 235 -55.14 -38.36 23.08
CA ARG A 235 -54.22 -37.26 23.41
C ARG A 235 -52.75 -37.65 23.28
N ILE A 236 -52.40 -38.90 23.58
CA ILE A 236 -51.05 -39.45 23.40
C ILE A 236 -50.75 -39.65 21.90
N GLN A 237 -51.71 -40.11 21.10
CA GLN A 237 -51.57 -40.21 19.64
C GLN A 237 -51.46 -38.84 18.98
N GLU A 238 -52.29 -37.87 19.36
CA GLU A 238 -52.21 -36.46 18.91
C GLU A 238 -50.85 -35.83 19.26
N ARG A 239 -50.31 -36.12 20.46
CA ARG A 239 -48.96 -35.71 20.87
C ARG A 239 -47.85 -36.44 20.10
N SER A 240 -48.01 -37.74 19.84
CA SER A 240 -47.07 -38.51 19.02
C SER A 240 -46.99 -37.92 17.62
N GLN A 241 -48.13 -37.68 16.97
CA GLN A 241 -48.21 -37.07 15.64
C GLN A 241 -47.63 -35.65 15.63
N ALA A 242 -47.90 -34.83 16.65
CA ALA A 242 -47.28 -33.51 16.78
C ALA A 242 -45.76 -33.57 16.95
N CYS A 243 -45.22 -34.58 17.65
CA CYS A 243 -43.79 -34.84 17.73
C CYS A 243 -43.22 -35.37 16.40
N GLU A 244 -43.92 -36.25 15.69
CA GLU A 244 -43.52 -36.77 14.39
C GLU A 244 -43.48 -35.67 13.31
N ASP A 245 -44.47 -34.77 13.30
CA ASP A 245 -44.51 -33.57 12.46
C ASP A 245 -43.33 -32.62 12.76
N GLU A 246 -43.03 -32.38 14.04
CA GLU A 246 -41.92 -31.50 14.41
C GLU A 246 -40.55 -32.15 14.14
N ILE A 247 -40.42 -33.47 14.30
CA ILE A 247 -39.25 -34.25 13.86
C ILE A 247 -39.07 -34.15 12.34
N GLN A 248 -40.15 -34.23 11.55
CA GLN A 248 -40.08 -34.02 10.11
C GLN A 248 -39.62 -32.60 9.76
N ARG A 249 -40.14 -31.55 10.44
CA ARG A 249 -39.69 -30.16 10.26
C ARG A 249 -38.24 -29.93 10.66
N GLN A 250 -37.74 -30.62 11.69
CA GLN A 250 -36.33 -30.57 12.06
C GLN A 250 -35.45 -31.28 11.01
N ASN A 251 -35.91 -32.42 10.48
CA ASN A 251 -35.20 -33.13 9.42
C ASN A 251 -35.14 -32.34 8.10
N THR A 252 -36.20 -31.61 7.70
CA THR A 252 -36.12 -30.75 6.50
C THR A 252 -35.17 -29.57 6.71
N LYS A 253 -35.26 -28.85 7.84
CA LYS A 253 -34.31 -27.76 8.18
C LYS A 253 -32.87 -28.25 8.26
N ARG A 254 -32.66 -29.48 8.75
CA ARG A 254 -31.35 -30.14 8.78
C ARG A 254 -30.84 -30.44 7.37
N SER A 255 -31.69 -30.97 6.48
CA SER A 255 -31.35 -31.20 5.07
C SER A 255 -30.96 -29.90 4.37
N GLU A 256 -31.73 -28.82 4.55
CA GLU A 256 -31.43 -27.48 4.03
C GLU A 256 -30.08 -26.96 4.57
N SER A 257 -29.81 -27.16 5.85
CA SER A 257 -28.53 -26.78 6.48
C SER A 257 -27.35 -27.62 5.98
N GLU A 258 -27.55 -28.92 5.74
CA GLU A 258 -26.53 -29.82 5.21
C GLU A 258 -26.21 -29.49 3.73
N GLU A 259 -27.21 -29.14 2.91
CA GLU A 259 -27.01 -28.61 1.55
C GLU A 259 -26.28 -27.26 1.54
N VAL A 260 -26.64 -26.33 2.43
CA VAL A 260 -25.95 -25.03 2.56
C VAL A 260 -24.49 -25.24 2.98
N ARG A 261 -24.24 -26.13 3.94
CA ARG A 261 -22.90 -26.53 4.39
C ARG A 261 -22.08 -27.13 3.25
N GLU A 262 -22.65 -28.04 2.47
CA GLU A 262 -21.94 -28.67 1.36
C GLU A 262 -21.64 -27.66 0.24
N ASN A 263 -22.58 -26.77 -0.09
CA ASN A 263 -22.34 -25.68 -1.04
C ASN A 263 -21.28 -24.67 -0.54
N LEU A 264 -21.19 -24.43 0.77
CA LEU A 264 -20.10 -23.64 1.36
C LEU A 264 -18.75 -24.38 1.29
N GLN A 265 -18.72 -25.69 1.54
CA GLN A 265 -17.51 -26.51 1.40
C GLN A 265 -17.01 -26.54 -0.05
N ARG A 266 -17.90 -26.68 -1.05
CA ARG A 266 -17.56 -26.59 -2.48
C ARG A 266 -16.95 -25.22 -2.84
N LYS A 267 -17.50 -24.12 -2.31
CA LYS A 267 -16.95 -22.77 -2.49
C LYS A 267 -15.59 -22.59 -1.81
N LEU A 268 -15.42 -23.11 -0.60
CA LEU A 268 -14.15 -23.07 0.13
C LEU A 268 -13.05 -23.89 -0.56
N ALA A 269 -13.39 -25.03 -1.16
CA ALA A 269 -12.47 -25.79 -2.01
C ALA A 269 -12.05 -24.95 -3.23
N LEU A 270 -13.00 -24.45 -4.02
CA LEU A 270 -12.71 -23.62 -5.19
C LEU A 270 -11.85 -22.38 -4.85
N HIS A 271 -12.08 -21.76 -3.69
CA HIS A 271 -11.26 -20.64 -3.21
C HIS A 271 -9.86 -21.08 -2.76
N ARG A 272 -9.68 -22.26 -2.16
CA ARG A 272 -8.35 -22.83 -1.87
C ARG A 272 -7.57 -23.11 -3.14
N ASP A 273 -8.19 -23.77 -4.12
CA ASP A 273 -7.57 -24.05 -5.43
C ASP A 273 -7.14 -22.74 -6.13
N THR A 274 -7.98 -21.70 -6.05
CA THR A 274 -7.68 -20.35 -6.58
C THR A 274 -6.55 -19.64 -5.81
N ILE A 275 -6.38 -19.93 -4.52
CA ILE A 275 -5.31 -19.37 -3.68
C ILE A 275 -3.99 -20.10 -3.95
N GLU A 276 -3.98 -21.44 -3.99
CA GLU A 276 -2.80 -22.23 -4.35
C GLU A 276 -2.27 -21.84 -5.74
N HIS A 277 -3.14 -21.67 -6.73
CA HIS A 277 -2.70 -21.31 -8.08
C HIS A 277 -2.10 -19.90 -8.12
N ARG A 278 -2.63 -18.95 -7.33
CA ARG A 278 -2.03 -17.62 -7.17
C ARG A 278 -0.72 -17.63 -6.38
N GLN A 279 -0.57 -18.53 -5.42
CA GLN A 279 0.72 -18.72 -4.73
C GLN A 279 1.75 -19.31 -5.68
N GLN A 280 1.38 -20.26 -6.54
CA GLN A 280 2.26 -20.75 -7.62
C GLN A 280 2.64 -19.63 -8.62
N GLU A 281 1.72 -18.72 -8.95
CA GLU A 281 2.02 -17.52 -9.76
C GLU A 281 2.99 -16.56 -9.04
N VAL A 282 2.82 -16.34 -7.73
CA VAL A 282 3.73 -15.50 -6.91
C VAL A 282 5.11 -16.13 -6.77
N ASP A 283 5.19 -17.41 -6.41
CA ASP A 283 6.46 -18.16 -6.28
C ASP A 283 7.24 -18.15 -7.60
N ALA A 284 6.54 -18.26 -8.74
CA ALA A 284 7.14 -18.15 -10.07
C ALA A 284 7.63 -16.73 -10.41
N LEU A 285 6.92 -15.69 -9.95
CA LEU A 285 7.32 -14.29 -10.11
C LEU A 285 8.51 -13.93 -9.21
N ASP A 286 8.56 -14.41 -7.96
CA ASP A 286 9.69 -14.20 -7.06
C ASP A 286 10.94 -14.97 -7.54
N ALA A 287 10.78 -16.21 -8.03
CA ALA A 287 11.88 -16.94 -8.69
C ALA A 287 12.41 -16.21 -9.94
N ALA A 288 11.55 -15.55 -10.73
CA ALA A 288 11.95 -14.72 -11.86
C ALA A 288 12.62 -13.40 -11.41
N LEU A 289 12.15 -12.80 -10.31
CA LEU A 289 12.71 -11.59 -9.71
C LEU A 289 14.12 -11.85 -9.16
N ASP A 290 14.34 -12.98 -8.49
CA ASP A 290 15.66 -13.37 -7.99
C ASP A 290 16.62 -13.78 -9.13
N ALA A 291 16.11 -14.38 -10.20
CA ALA A 291 16.90 -14.60 -11.42
C ALA A 291 17.35 -13.28 -12.08
N GLU A 292 16.50 -12.25 -12.13
CA GLU A 292 16.89 -10.93 -12.62
C GLU A 292 17.76 -10.13 -11.64
N ARG A 293 17.58 -10.30 -10.32
CA ARG A 293 18.53 -9.77 -9.31
C ARG A 293 19.91 -10.39 -9.50
N ALA A 294 20.00 -11.71 -9.71
CA ALA A 294 21.27 -12.39 -10.00
C ALA A 294 21.91 -11.85 -11.28
N ARG A 295 21.14 -11.74 -12.38
CA ARG A 295 21.59 -11.12 -13.64
C ARG A 295 22.08 -9.69 -13.47
N GLN A 296 21.36 -8.84 -12.72
CA GLN A 296 21.83 -7.49 -12.40
C GLN A 296 23.12 -7.50 -11.58
N HIS A 297 23.30 -8.47 -10.67
CA HIS A 297 24.51 -8.59 -9.90
C HIS A 297 25.71 -9.01 -10.76
N GLU A 298 25.52 -9.98 -11.67
CA GLU A 298 26.50 -10.38 -12.69
C GLU A 298 26.83 -9.24 -13.66
N LEU A 299 25.83 -8.49 -14.13
CA LEU A 299 26.05 -7.34 -15.02
C LEU A 299 26.88 -6.25 -14.32
N ASN A 300 26.61 -6.01 -13.03
CA ASN A 300 27.35 -5.02 -12.24
C ASN A 300 28.78 -5.47 -11.92
N THR A 301 29.04 -6.76 -11.63
CA THR A 301 30.42 -7.24 -11.46
C THR A 301 31.20 -7.19 -12.77
N LEU A 302 30.57 -7.55 -13.91
CA LEU A 302 31.17 -7.35 -15.23
C LEU A 302 31.47 -5.86 -15.47
N ARG A 303 30.55 -4.96 -15.12
CA ARG A 303 30.74 -3.51 -15.30
C ARG A 303 31.94 -3.00 -14.49
N VAL A 304 32.06 -3.37 -13.22
CA VAL A 304 33.18 -2.98 -12.36
C VAL A 304 34.52 -3.54 -12.88
N ASP A 305 34.55 -4.78 -13.37
CA ASP A 305 35.74 -5.34 -14.02
C ASP A 305 36.10 -4.58 -15.32
N THR A 306 35.12 -4.22 -16.15
CA THR A 306 35.37 -3.36 -17.33
C THR A 306 35.82 -1.94 -16.96
N GLU A 307 35.29 -1.33 -15.89
CA GLU A 307 35.74 -0.03 -15.38
C GLU A 307 37.20 -0.10 -14.88
N LEU A 308 37.60 -1.19 -14.22
CA LEU A 308 38.99 -1.43 -13.78
C LEU A 308 39.94 -1.65 -14.97
N ARG A 309 39.51 -2.42 -15.99
CA ARG A 309 40.27 -2.62 -17.24
C ARG A 309 40.40 -1.32 -18.04
N ALA A 310 39.37 -0.48 -18.06
CA ALA A 310 39.43 0.84 -18.69
C ALA A 310 40.43 1.77 -17.98
N ARG A 311 40.36 1.88 -16.64
CA ARG A 311 41.30 2.71 -15.87
C ARG A 311 42.76 2.26 -16.01
N THR A 312 43.01 0.96 -15.95
CA THR A 312 44.37 0.44 -16.17
C THR A 312 44.86 0.65 -17.61
N ALA A 313 43.97 0.63 -18.61
CA ALA A 313 44.32 1.04 -19.97
C ALA A 313 44.61 2.55 -20.09
N GLU A 314 43.83 3.41 -19.42
CA GLU A 314 44.08 4.86 -19.35
C GLU A 314 45.41 5.20 -18.69
N GLU A 315 45.74 4.58 -17.55
CA GLU A 315 47.00 4.81 -16.84
C GLU A 315 48.21 4.42 -17.71
N ASN A 316 48.14 3.28 -18.40
CA ASN A 316 49.14 2.89 -19.40
C ASN A 316 49.22 3.91 -20.56
N ASN A 317 48.09 4.40 -21.08
CA ASN A 317 48.05 5.37 -22.18
C ASN A 317 48.59 6.76 -21.74
N ARG A 318 48.37 7.16 -20.49
CA ARG A 318 49.00 8.35 -19.88
C ARG A 318 50.53 8.18 -19.80
N HIS A 319 51.00 7.02 -19.31
CA HIS A 319 52.44 6.73 -19.26
C HIS A 319 53.11 6.69 -20.65
N GLU A 320 52.45 6.15 -21.68
CA GLU A 320 52.96 6.22 -23.06
C GLU A 320 52.90 7.64 -23.64
N ASN A 321 51.87 8.43 -23.33
CA ASN A 321 51.82 9.85 -23.72
C ASN A 321 52.93 10.67 -23.06
N ASP A 322 53.28 10.41 -21.80
CA ASP A 322 54.40 11.10 -21.13
C ASP A 322 55.74 10.73 -21.76
N LYS A 323 56.00 9.44 -22.05
CA LYS A 323 57.17 9.00 -22.82
C LYS A 323 57.22 9.68 -24.19
N LEU A 324 56.10 9.71 -24.90
CA LEU A 324 55.96 10.37 -26.20
C LEU A 324 56.21 11.89 -26.10
N ASN A 325 55.78 12.53 -25.01
CA ASN A 325 55.98 13.97 -24.77
C ASN A 325 57.42 14.31 -24.37
N ILE A 326 58.14 13.39 -23.71
CA ILE A 326 59.60 13.49 -23.51
C ILE A 326 60.30 13.36 -24.88
N ALA A 327 60.01 12.33 -25.67
CA ALA A 327 60.60 12.14 -27.00
C ALA A 327 60.30 13.32 -27.96
N LYS A 328 59.10 13.92 -27.91
CA LYS A 328 58.76 15.15 -28.64
C LYS A 328 59.65 16.33 -28.22
N LYS A 329 59.95 16.51 -26.92
CA LYS A 329 60.84 17.57 -26.41
C LYS A 329 62.29 17.35 -26.85
N GLU A 330 62.77 16.11 -26.87
CA GLU A 330 64.10 15.77 -27.39
C GLU A 330 64.22 16.01 -28.90
N LEU A 331 63.19 15.64 -29.66
CA LEU A 331 63.09 15.87 -31.10
C LEU A 331 62.98 17.37 -31.44
N GLU A 332 62.28 18.17 -30.63
CA GLU A 332 62.30 19.64 -30.64
C GLU A 332 63.74 20.18 -30.45
N LEU A 333 64.45 19.71 -29.43
CA LEU A 333 65.84 20.13 -29.16
C LEU A 333 66.79 19.72 -30.29
N ALA A 334 66.62 18.54 -30.88
CA ALA A 334 67.36 18.09 -32.05
C ALA A 334 67.06 18.96 -33.28
N ARG A 335 65.78 19.29 -33.54
CA ARG A 335 65.36 20.21 -34.62
C ARG A 335 65.92 21.62 -34.42
N ARG A 336 65.97 22.14 -33.18
CA ARG A 336 66.59 23.44 -32.85
C ARG A 336 68.10 23.42 -33.09
N LYS A 337 68.82 22.35 -32.71
CA LYS A 337 70.24 22.14 -33.02
C LYS A 337 70.49 22.06 -34.54
N LEU A 338 69.63 21.35 -35.28
CA LEU A 338 69.71 21.24 -36.75
C LEU A 338 69.47 22.59 -37.45
N ARG A 339 68.46 23.37 -37.01
CA ARG A 339 68.21 24.73 -37.53
C ARG A 339 69.43 25.64 -37.34
N LYS A 340 70.07 25.62 -36.16
CA LYS A 340 71.32 26.37 -35.92
C LYS A 340 72.45 25.94 -36.87
N LYS A 341 72.66 24.62 -37.08
CA LYS A 341 73.67 24.13 -38.03
C LYS A 341 73.36 24.49 -39.49
N ARG A 342 72.09 24.51 -39.90
CA ARG A 342 71.69 24.96 -41.25
C ARG A 342 71.96 26.45 -41.45
N ALA A 343 71.50 27.32 -40.53
CA ALA A 343 71.75 28.75 -40.62
C ALA A 343 73.24 29.12 -40.76
N ILE A 344 74.14 28.39 -40.06
CA ILE A 344 75.60 28.56 -40.20
C ILE A 344 76.11 28.09 -41.58
N ALA A 345 75.58 26.98 -42.11
CA ALA A 345 75.95 26.50 -43.44
C ALA A 345 75.44 27.43 -44.55
N ASP A 346 74.24 27.98 -44.39
CA ASP A 346 73.62 28.91 -45.34
C ASP A 346 74.36 30.26 -45.32
N SER A 347 74.74 30.80 -44.15
CA SER A 347 75.55 32.04 -44.07
C SER A 347 76.96 31.87 -44.65
N VAL A 348 77.57 30.68 -44.52
CA VAL A 348 78.85 30.37 -45.20
C VAL A 348 78.66 30.31 -46.72
N ARG A 349 77.49 29.86 -47.19
CA ARG A 349 77.14 29.76 -48.61
C ARG A 349 76.91 31.12 -49.28
N GLU A 350 76.47 32.13 -48.53
CA GLU A 350 76.30 33.51 -49.01
C GLU A 350 77.65 34.25 -49.15
N VAL A 351 78.63 33.98 -48.29
CA VAL A 351 79.98 34.57 -48.36
C VAL A 351 80.85 33.92 -49.43
N LEU A 352 80.65 32.63 -49.71
CA LEU A 352 81.39 31.84 -50.70
C LEU A 352 81.54 32.51 -52.09
N PRO A 353 80.47 33.00 -52.76
CA PRO A 353 80.61 33.66 -54.07
C PRO A 353 81.38 34.99 -54.03
N GLN A 354 81.45 35.69 -52.89
CA GLN A 354 82.26 36.90 -52.75
C GLN A 354 83.77 36.57 -52.67
N LEU A 355 84.10 35.45 -52.00
CA LEU A 355 85.46 34.90 -52.02
C LEU A 355 85.84 34.37 -53.42
N GLU A 356 84.92 33.71 -54.13
CA GLU A 356 85.18 33.28 -55.52
C GLU A 356 85.35 34.47 -56.50
N ALA A 357 84.65 35.58 -56.29
CA ALA A 357 84.81 36.80 -57.08
C ALA A 357 86.20 37.42 -56.86
N THR A 358 86.58 37.64 -55.60
CA THR A 358 87.90 38.22 -55.25
C THR A 358 89.07 37.31 -55.67
N VAL A 359 88.91 35.98 -55.69
CA VAL A 359 89.90 35.08 -56.29
C VAL A 359 90.04 35.32 -57.81
N LYS A 360 88.93 35.47 -58.54
CA LYS A 360 88.96 35.74 -60.00
C LYS A 360 89.56 37.12 -60.34
N GLU A 361 89.32 38.13 -59.51
CA GLU A 361 89.96 39.46 -59.66
C GLU A 361 91.48 39.36 -59.47
N ASN A 362 91.94 38.63 -58.44
CA ASN A 362 93.37 38.37 -58.24
C ASN A 362 93.98 37.54 -59.38
N GLU A 363 93.27 36.56 -59.94
CA GLU A 363 93.71 35.82 -61.14
C GLU A 363 93.82 36.70 -62.39
N GLN A 364 93.00 37.75 -62.53
CA GLN A 364 93.09 38.70 -63.64
C GLN A 364 94.27 39.66 -63.46
N MET A 365 94.48 40.19 -62.26
CA MET A 365 95.68 40.99 -61.94
C MET A 365 96.97 40.19 -62.16
N LEU A 366 96.96 38.89 -61.85
CA LEU A 366 98.11 38.00 -62.09
C LEU A 366 98.30 37.59 -63.57
N ARG A 367 97.41 38.03 -64.47
CA ARG A 367 97.60 37.96 -65.93
C ARG A 367 98.16 39.27 -66.48
N SER A 368 97.62 40.43 -66.11
CA SER A 368 98.14 41.73 -66.58
C SER A 368 99.63 41.91 -66.25
N TYR A 369 100.06 41.58 -65.03
CA TYR A 369 101.49 41.63 -64.66
C TYR A 369 102.40 40.64 -65.43
N LYS A 370 101.84 39.61 -66.07
CA LYS A 370 102.57 38.71 -66.97
C LYS A 370 102.66 39.29 -68.37
N ASP A 371 101.56 39.87 -68.87
CA ASP A 371 101.51 40.48 -70.19
C ASP A 371 102.44 41.71 -70.26
N GLU A 372 102.46 42.56 -69.23
CA GLU A 372 103.43 43.67 -69.06
C GLU A 372 104.89 43.17 -69.07
N ASN A 373 105.16 42.04 -68.42
CA ASN A 373 106.48 41.39 -68.44
C ASN A 373 106.89 40.87 -69.83
N THR A 374 105.96 40.67 -70.77
CA THR A 374 106.27 40.32 -72.16
C THR A 374 106.45 41.56 -73.05
N ALA A 375 105.78 42.68 -72.74
CA ALA A 375 105.97 43.95 -73.45
C ALA A 375 107.37 44.53 -73.20
N LEU A 376 107.77 44.66 -71.93
CA LEU A 376 109.07 45.20 -71.51
C LEU A 376 110.29 44.40 -72.04
N ARG A 377 110.08 43.15 -72.48
CA ARG A 377 111.13 42.34 -73.13
C ARG A 377 111.35 42.68 -74.60
N LYS A 378 110.34 43.22 -75.30
CA LYS A 378 110.45 43.60 -76.72
C LYS A 378 111.14 44.95 -76.93
N GLU A 379 110.86 45.94 -76.06
CA GLU A 379 111.60 47.22 -76.07
C GLU A 379 113.12 47.02 -75.89
N GLN A 380 113.55 45.97 -75.17
CA GLN A 380 114.97 45.60 -75.03
C GLN A 380 115.58 44.92 -76.27
N GLU A 381 114.80 44.59 -77.30
CA GLU A 381 115.28 44.03 -78.56
C GLU A 381 115.31 45.09 -79.66
N GLU A 382 114.29 45.96 -79.73
CA GLU A 382 114.19 47.04 -80.71
C GLU A 382 115.29 48.10 -80.51
N THR A 383 115.59 48.47 -79.25
CA THR A 383 116.69 49.39 -78.89
C THR A 383 118.10 48.90 -79.23
N LYS A 384 118.27 47.64 -79.68
CA LYS A 384 119.55 47.11 -80.18
C LYS A 384 119.70 47.23 -81.71
N ALA A 385 118.60 47.41 -82.45
CA ALA A 385 118.62 47.45 -83.91
C ALA A 385 118.97 48.84 -84.49
N GLU A 386 118.74 49.91 -83.72
CA GLU A 386 118.92 51.30 -84.19
C GLU A 386 120.39 51.73 -84.30
N VAL A 387 121.31 51.01 -83.64
CA VAL A 387 122.74 51.33 -83.61
C VAL A 387 123.44 51.07 -84.95
N ASP A 388 123.04 50.02 -85.68
CA ASP A 388 123.76 49.54 -86.88
C ASP A 388 123.43 50.32 -88.16
N ILE A 389 122.29 51.03 -88.22
CA ILE A 389 121.79 51.67 -89.46
C ILE A 389 122.48 53.02 -89.74
N LEU A 390 122.99 53.71 -88.72
CA LEU A 390 123.52 55.08 -88.85
C LEU A 390 124.89 55.18 -89.54
N ILE A 391 125.63 54.07 -89.69
CA ILE A 391 126.97 54.06 -90.31
C ILE A 391 126.89 54.06 -91.85
N ALA A 392 125.79 53.59 -92.44
CA ALA A 392 125.72 53.22 -93.86
C ALA A 392 125.38 54.36 -94.86
N ARG A 393 125.30 55.62 -94.43
CA ARG A 393 124.83 56.76 -95.28
C ARG A 393 125.80 57.93 -95.44
N PHE A 394 127.08 57.78 -95.11
CA PHE A 394 128.02 58.90 -95.03
C PHE A 394 128.77 59.29 -96.33
N LEU A 395 128.96 58.41 -97.31
CA LEU A 395 129.93 58.65 -98.41
C LEU A 395 129.48 58.23 -99.82
N GLN A 396 129.25 59.24 -100.69
CA GLN A 396 129.50 59.34 -102.16
C GLN A 396 128.53 60.39 -102.77
N GLN A 397 128.76 61.71 -102.68
CA GLN A 397 129.77 62.63 -103.31
C GLN A 397 129.30 63.36 -104.59
N GLU A 398 130.06 64.39 -105.00
CA GLU A 398 129.55 65.62 -105.62
C GLU A 398 130.12 65.96 -107.01
N SER A 399 129.37 66.75 -107.79
CA SER A 399 129.82 67.89 -108.64
C SER A 399 130.81 67.71 -109.81
N ILE A 400 130.50 68.32 -110.98
CA ILE A 400 131.16 69.53 -111.56
C ILE A 400 130.55 69.84 -112.95
N GLU A 401 130.65 71.09 -113.41
CA GLU A 401 130.00 71.60 -114.63
C GLU A 401 130.97 72.16 -115.70
N GLN A 402 130.46 72.28 -116.93
CA GLN A 402 130.88 73.16 -118.03
C GLN A 402 132.36 73.21 -118.49
N ASN A 403 132.59 72.86 -119.77
CA ASN A 403 133.58 73.58 -120.59
C ASN A 403 133.36 73.43 -122.10
N LYS A 404 133.90 74.42 -122.84
CA LYS A 404 134.05 74.54 -124.31
C LYS A 404 132.79 74.83 -125.16
N ARG A 405 132.89 75.94 -125.89
CA ARG A 405 131.90 76.59 -126.75
C ARG A 405 132.62 77.05 -128.04
N SER A 406 133.33 76.13 -128.69
CA SER A 406 134.44 76.45 -129.60
C SER A 406 134.54 75.51 -130.81
N GLU A 407 133.42 75.23 -131.47
CA GLU A 407 133.33 74.35 -132.65
C GLU A 407 132.58 74.99 -133.84
N LEU A 408 132.17 76.27 -133.71
CA LEU A 408 131.13 76.85 -134.55
C LEU A 408 131.56 77.19 -135.99
N ASP A 409 132.84 77.53 -136.21
CA ASP A 409 133.30 78.17 -137.45
C ASP A 409 133.62 77.17 -138.59
N ALA A 410 133.53 75.87 -138.35
CA ALA A 410 133.85 74.83 -139.33
C ALA A 410 132.62 74.31 -140.13
N LEU A 411 131.40 74.62 -139.69
CA LEU A 411 130.18 73.89 -140.06
C LEU A 411 129.46 74.38 -141.34
N VAL A 412 130.02 75.35 -142.07
CA VAL A 412 129.29 76.01 -143.18
C VAL A 412 129.37 75.24 -144.50
N GLU A 413 130.49 74.56 -144.80
CA GLU A 413 130.68 73.86 -146.09
C GLU A 413 130.06 72.45 -146.14
N GLU A 414 129.62 71.89 -145.01
CA GLU A 414 129.05 70.53 -144.95
C GLU A 414 127.53 70.48 -145.24
N VAL A 415 126.86 71.63 -145.27
CA VAL A 415 125.38 71.75 -145.32
C VAL A 415 124.80 71.37 -146.68
N ASP A 416 125.38 71.89 -147.78
CA ASP A 416 124.84 71.74 -149.14
C ASP A 416 124.76 70.27 -149.61
N GLY A 417 125.59 69.39 -149.03
CA GLY A 417 125.57 67.95 -149.33
C GLY A 417 124.46 67.16 -148.63
N LEU A 418 123.88 67.69 -147.55
CA LEU A 418 122.92 66.96 -146.71
C LEU A 418 121.47 67.10 -147.17
N GLU A 419 121.10 68.22 -147.79
CA GLU A 419 119.71 68.52 -148.17
C GLU A 419 119.10 67.47 -149.13
N GLU A 420 119.89 66.95 -150.09
CA GLU A 420 119.42 65.95 -151.07
C GLU A 420 119.16 64.55 -150.44
N THR A 421 119.65 64.32 -149.22
CA THR A 421 119.38 63.08 -148.46
C THR A 421 118.10 63.18 -147.64
N LEU A 422 117.81 64.35 -147.06
CA LEU A 422 116.62 64.63 -146.25
C LEU A 422 115.31 64.36 -147.00
N ALA A 423 115.26 64.72 -148.28
CA ALA A 423 114.07 64.54 -149.13
C ALA A 423 113.60 63.08 -149.23
N LYS A 424 114.51 62.10 -149.11
CA LYS A 424 114.20 60.66 -149.21
C LYS A 424 113.59 60.14 -147.90
N TRP A 425 114.16 60.50 -146.75
CA TRP A 425 113.71 60.03 -145.44
C TRP A 425 112.29 60.48 -145.06
N HIS A 426 111.91 61.73 -145.40
CA HIS A 426 110.55 62.23 -145.17
C HIS A 426 109.45 61.47 -145.94
N ALA A 427 109.79 60.71 -146.98
CA ALA A 427 108.84 59.86 -147.69
C ALA A 427 108.52 58.56 -146.94
N GLU A 428 109.47 58.06 -146.13
CA GLU A 428 109.31 56.83 -145.33
C GLU A 428 108.65 57.11 -143.98
N GLU A 429 109.03 58.22 -143.34
CA GLU A 429 108.41 58.76 -142.13
C GLU A 429 106.87 58.81 -142.24
N ARG A 430 106.36 59.33 -143.37
CA ARG A 430 104.92 59.44 -143.68
C ARG A 430 104.21 58.07 -143.80
N LYS A 431 104.94 56.99 -144.11
CA LYS A 431 104.39 55.62 -144.13
C LYS A 431 104.31 55.06 -142.71
N GLN A 432 105.39 55.20 -141.93
CA GLN A 432 105.45 54.68 -140.55
C GLN A 432 104.42 55.35 -139.63
N ASN A 433 104.26 56.67 -139.73
CA ASN A 433 103.27 57.41 -138.94
C ASN A 433 101.82 56.95 -139.20
N LYS A 434 101.48 56.50 -140.42
CA LYS A 434 100.17 55.89 -140.71
C LYS A 434 99.99 54.52 -140.05
N ILE A 435 101.03 53.70 -139.98
CA ILE A 435 100.98 52.38 -139.30
C ILE A 435 100.81 52.56 -137.79
N LEU A 436 101.58 53.48 -137.18
CA LEU A 436 101.47 53.83 -135.77
C LEU A 436 100.06 54.30 -135.39
N SER A 437 99.43 55.13 -136.24
CA SER A 437 98.06 55.61 -136.02
C SER A 437 96.98 54.52 -136.06
N VAL A 438 97.22 53.39 -136.76
CA VAL A 438 96.28 52.25 -136.77
C VAL A 438 96.47 51.37 -135.54
N LEU A 439 97.73 51.14 -135.15
CA LEU A 439 98.07 50.33 -133.96
C LEU A 439 97.66 51.01 -132.65
N SER A 440 97.75 52.33 -132.54
CA SER A 440 97.26 53.08 -131.37
C SER A 440 95.74 52.96 -131.22
N ALA A 441 94.98 53.11 -132.32
CA ALA A 441 93.53 52.95 -132.33
C ALA A 441 93.08 51.53 -131.92
N GLN A 442 93.78 50.48 -132.39
CA GLN A 442 93.51 49.11 -131.97
C GLN A 442 93.81 48.90 -130.47
N ARG A 443 94.91 49.47 -129.94
CA ARG A 443 95.26 49.40 -128.52
C ARG A 443 94.20 50.07 -127.64
N GLU A 444 93.69 51.24 -128.05
CA GLU A 444 92.58 51.89 -127.33
C GLU A 444 91.29 51.06 -127.33
N LEU A 445 90.94 50.46 -128.48
CA LEU A 445 89.73 49.65 -128.59
C LEU A 445 89.77 48.47 -127.61
N ARG A 446 90.89 47.70 -127.60
CA ARG A 446 91.08 46.57 -126.68
C ARG A 446 91.15 47.00 -125.21
N SER A 447 91.71 48.17 -124.92
CA SER A 447 91.69 48.74 -123.55
C SER A 447 90.26 49.03 -123.08
N ARG A 448 89.42 49.63 -123.93
CA ARG A 448 88.00 49.89 -123.62
C ARG A 448 87.18 48.61 -123.47
N GLU A 449 87.45 47.58 -124.26
CA GLU A 449 86.84 46.25 -124.11
C GLU A 449 87.23 45.59 -122.78
N ALA A 450 88.51 45.59 -122.41
CA ALA A 450 89.00 45.03 -121.15
C ALA A 450 88.41 45.75 -119.93
N LEU A 451 88.27 47.08 -119.99
CA LEU A 451 87.62 47.87 -118.94
C LEU A 451 86.12 47.54 -118.81
N ARG A 452 85.40 47.37 -119.93
CA ARG A 452 83.98 46.93 -119.92
C ARG A 452 83.82 45.53 -119.32
N ALA A 453 84.68 44.58 -119.70
CA ALA A 453 84.68 43.24 -119.13
C ALA A 453 84.90 43.27 -117.60
N LYS A 454 85.92 44.01 -117.14
CA LYS A 454 86.23 44.15 -115.71
C LYS A 454 85.14 44.86 -114.90
N ALA A 455 84.43 45.82 -115.51
CA ALA A 455 83.24 46.41 -114.89
C ALA A 455 82.13 45.36 -114.71
N SER A 456 81.79 44.62 -115.77
CA SER A 456 80.77 43.56 -115.69
C SER A 456 81.12 42.44 -114.69
N GLU A 457 82.41 42.10 -114.55
CA GLU A 457 82.92 41.15 -113.53
C GLU A 457 82.69 41.66 -112.09
N LYS A 458 82.88 42.97 -111.86
CA LYS A 458 82.61 43.61 -110.57
C LYS A 458 81.11 43.64 -110.26
N ASP A 459 80.30 44.08 -111.23
CA ASP A 459 78.84 44.20 -111.08
C ASP A 459 78.19 42.84 -110.80
N THR A 460 78.65 41.79 -111.50
CA THR A 460 78.20 40.41 -111.26
C THR A 460 78.64 39.85 -109.92
N ARG A 461 79.87 40.12 -109.45
CA ARG A 461 80.27 39.78 -108.07
C ARG A 461 79.44 40.50 -107.01
N GLU A 462 79.07 41.76 -107.24
CA GLU A 462 78.23 42.52 -106.32
C GLU A 462 76.80 41.98 -106.30
N GLN A 463 76.23 41.59 -107.46
CA GLN A 463 74.96 40.87 -107.52
C GLN A 463 75.00 39.49 -106.81
N VAL A 464 76.10 38.74 -106.92
CA VAL A 464 76.27 37.48 -106.18
C VAL A 464 76.24 37.72 -104.67
N ARG A 465 77.01 38.68 -104.16
CA ARG A 465 77.00 39.06 -102.73
C ARG A 465 75.61 39.48 -102.23
N ILE A 466 74.87 40.25 -103.03
CA ILE A 466 73.49 40.63 -102.71
C ILE A 466 72.59 39.39 -102.61
N LYS A 467 72.72 38.43 -103.52
CA LYS A 467 71.96 37.16 -103.45
C LYS A 467 72.40 36.26 -102.29
N GLU A 468 73.68 36.22 -101.94
CA GLU A 468 74.19 35.51 -100.76
C GLU A 468 73.58 36.06 -99.47
N LEU A 469 73.51 37.39 -99.32
CA LEU A 469 72.85 38.05 -98.19
C LEU A 469 71.34 37.75 -98.16
N VAL A 470 70.66 37.79 -99.30
CA VAL A 470 69.22 37.42 -99.40
C VAL A 470 68.99 35.95 -99.03
N ILE A 471 69.85 35.03 -99.46
CA ILE A 471 69.80 33.61 -99.07
C ILE A 471 70.01 33.45 -97.56
N LEU A 472 70.98 34.17 -96.99
CA LEU A 472 71.29 34.10 -95.56
C LEU A 472 70.13 34.64 -94.70
N ASP A 473 69.47 35.72 -95.11
CA ASP A 473 68.30 36.27 -94.43
C ASP A 473 67.02 35.43 -94.64
N LEU A 474 66.85 34.78 -95.80
CA LEU A 474 65.80 33.78 -95.99
C LEU A 474 66.05 32.53 -95.12
N THR A 475 67.31 32.11 -94.97
CA THR A 475 67.69 30.98 -94.10
C THR A 475 67.43 31.31 -92.63
N LYS A 476 67.74 32.54 -92.17
CA LYS A 476 67.32 33.02 -90.84
C LYS A 476 65.81 32.94 -90.66
N LYS A 477 65.03 33.49 -91.60
CA LYS A 477 63.55 33.46 -91.55
C LYS A 477 62.99 32.04 -91.54
N CYS A 478 63.55 31.11 -92.33
CA CYS A 478 63.18 29.70 -92.27
C CYS A 478 63.51 29.07 -90.91
N ASN A 479 64.66 29.39 -90.31
CA ASN A 479 65.03 28.89 -88.98
C ASN A 479 64.15 29.50 -87.87
N GLU A 480 63.81 30.78 -87.94
CA GLU A 480 62.85 31.44 -87.03
C GLU A 480 61.47 30.80 -87.13
N VAL A 481 60.95 30.56 -88.34
CA VAL A 481 59.65 29.90 -88.56
C VAL A 481 59.68 28.44 -88.08
N ASN A 482 60.78 27.72 -88.29
CA ASN A 482 60.96 26.34 -87.81
C ASN A 482 61.05 26.29 -86.26
N ASN A 483 61.71 27.25 -85.63
CA ASN A 483 61.74 27.36 -84.16
C ASN A 483 60.37 27.71 -83.60
N ARG A 484 59.65 28.68 -84.18
CA ARG A 484 58.25 28.97 -83.84
C ARG A 484 57.34 27.76 -84.03
N LEU A 485 57.54 26.96 -85.08
CA LEU A 485 56.78 25.72 -85.29
C LEU A 485 57.04 24.68 -84.18
N LYS A 486 58.28 24.55 -83.69
CA LYS A 486 58.63 23.70 -82.54
C LYS A 486 58.03 24.24 -81.24
N GLU A 487 58.07 25.56 -81.03
CA GLU A 487 57.43 26.24 -79.90
C GLU A 487 55.92 25.98 -79.89
N PHE A 488 55.23 26.16 -81.03
CA PHE A 488 53.80 25.84 -81.17
C PHE A 488 53.50 24.34 -81.03
N SER A 489 54.38 23.44 -81.48
CA SER A 489 54.22 21.99 -81.26
C SER A 489 54.34 21.64 -79.77
N ALA A 490 55.31 22.23 -79.05
CA ALA A 490 55.47 22.03 -77.62
C ALA A 490 54.29 22.61 -76.82
N LEU A 491 53.81 23.81 -77.19
CA LEU A 491 52.59 24.40 -76.62
C LEU A 491 51.36 23.55 -76.89
N TYR A 492 51.21 22.97 -78.10
CA TYR A 492 50.12 22.07 -78.42
C TYR A 492 50.15 20.80 -77.56
N ASP A 493 51.31 20.16 -77.38
CA ASP A 493 51.41 18.98 -76.51
C ASP A 493 51.20 19.34 -75.02
N VAL A 494 51.61 20.53 -74.55
CA VAL A 494 51.23 21.03 -73.21
C VAL A 494 49.71 21.16 -73.09
N VAL A 495 49.06 21.91 -73.99
CA VAL A 495 47.59 22.12 -73.97
C VAL A 495 46.81 20.81 -74.12
N LYS A 496 47.33 19.85 -74.88
CA LYS A 496 46.78 18.48 -75.02
C LYS A 496 46.93 17.67 -73.73
N ASN A 497 48.07 17.77 -73.05
CA ASN A 497 48.28 17.12 -71.75
C ASN A 497 47.42 17.77 -70.65
N GLU A 498 47.25 19.10 -70.68
CA GLU A 498 46.32 19.83 -69.80
C GLU A 498 44.87 19.45 -70.09
N ARG A 499 44.44 19.42 -71.36
CA ARG A 499 43.12 18.92 -71.76
C ARG A 499 42.87 17.51 -71.23
N ASN A 500 43.82 16.59 -71.38
CA ASN A 500 43.70 15.22 -70.88
C ASN A 500 43.61 15.19 -69.34
N LYS A 501 44.40 16.02 -68.64
CA LYS A 501 44.33 16.19 -67.19
C LYS A 501 42.97 16.73 -66.74
N TYR A 502 42.40 17.71 -67.44
CA TYR A 502 41.06 18.23 -67.17
C TYR A 502 39.97 17.21 -67.46
N VAL A 503 40.05 16.44 -68.56
CA VAL A 503 39.11 15.35 -68.87
C VAL A 503 39.14 14.29 -67.77
N ASN A 504 40.33 13.86 -67.33
CA ASN A 504 40.46 12.89 -66.23
C ASN A 504 39.91 13.44 -64.90
N LEU A 505 40.14 14.73 -64.61
CA LEU A 505 39.62 15.40 -63.41
C LEU A 505 38.08 15.55 -63.46
N ILE A 506 37.51 15.83 -64.63
CA ILE A 506 36.06 15.86 -64.85
C ILE A 506 35.47 14.45 -64.71
N GLN A 507 36.13 13.42 -65.23
CA GLN A 507 35.69 12.03 -65.06
C GLN A 507 35.71 11.59 -63.58
N SER A 508 36.81 11.84 -62.85
CA SER A 508 36.88 11.52 -61.43
C SER A 508 35.91 12.35 -60.58
N SER A 509 35.68 13.62 -60.94
CA SER A 509 34.70 14.48 -60.28
C SER A 509 33.26 13.99 -60.54
N ASN A 510 32.93 13.60 -61.77
CA ASN A 510 31.63 13.02 -62.12
C ASN A 510 31.39 11.67 -61.43
N GLN A 511 32.42 10.81 -61.34
CA GLN A 511 32.34 9.55 -60.59
C GLN A 511 32.10 9.83 -59.09
N ALA A 512 32.89 10.70 -58.46
CA ALA A 512 32.70 11.08 -57.07
C ALA A 512 31.30 11.72 -56.84
N GLN A 513 30.79 12.51 -57.80
CA GLN A 513 29.44 13.06 -57.73
C GLN A 513 28.36 11.96 -57.83
N ALA A 514 28.57 10.92 -58.65
CA ALA A 514 27.67 9.77 -58.72
C ALA A 514 27.68 8.96 -57.41
N GLU A 515 28.85 8.64 -56.88
CA GLU A 515 29.01 7.96 -55.59
C GLU A 515 28.37 8.75 -54.44
N MET A 516 28.50 10.08 -54.44
CA MET A 516 27.85 10.92 -53.42
C MET A 516 26.33 11.00 -53.60
N ARG A 517 25.80 11.00 -54.84
CA ARG A 517 24.35 10.89 -55.08
C ARG A 517 23.79 9.54 -54.62
N GLU A 518 24.55 8.47 -54.77
CA GLU A 518 24.16 7.14 -54.28
C GLU A 518 24.20 7.07 -52.75
N LYS A 519 25.24 7.61 -52.10
CA LYS A 519 25.28 7.78 -50.64
C LYS A 519 24.13 8.61 -50.10
N ILE A 520 23.78 9.72 -50.77
CA ILE A 520 22.60 10.53 -50.41
C ILE A 520 21.32 9.70 -50.52
N ARG A 521 21.15 8.87 -51.56
CA ARG A 521 19.98 7.98 -51.69
C ARG A 521 19.94 6.91 -50.59
N ILE A 522 21.07 6.33 -50.21
CA ILE A 522 21.15 5.35 -49.12
C ILE A 522 20.75 6.00 -47.79
N LEU A 523 21.32 7.18 -47.48
CA LEU A 523 20.97 7.94 -46.27
C LEU A 523 19.51 8.42 -46.28
N GLN A 524 18.95 8.76 -47.44
CA GLN A 524 17.53 9.09 -47.58
C GLN A 524 16.64 7.90 -47.20
N ASN A 525 16.93 6.72 -47.76
CA ASN A 525 16.22 5.48 -47.42
C ASN A 525 16.38 5.11 -45.93
N GLU A 526 17.57 5.33 -45.35
CA GLU A 526 17.86 5.08 -43.94
C GLU A 526 17.06 6.02 -43.02
N VAL A 527 16.95 7.31 -43.38
CA VAL A 527 16.05 8.26 -42.71
C VAL A 527 14.59 7.83 -42.82
N ASP A 528 14.13 7.39 -43.99
CA ASP A 528 12.75 6.92 -44.19
C ASP A 528 12.45 5.65 -43.35
N ILE A 529 13.42 4.73 -43.22
CA ILE A 529 13.34 3.56 -42.33
C ILE A 529 13.30 3.99 -40.86
N LEU A 530 14.18 4.90 -40.42
CA LEU A 530 14.21 5.39 -39.05
C LEU A 530 12.94 6.16 -38.67
N LEU A 531 12.33 6.90 -39.61
CA LEU A 531 11.03 7.54 -39.42
C LEU A 531 9.90 6.52 -39.32
N ALA A 532 9.92 5.46 -40.15
CA ALA A 532 8.95 4.37 -40.06
C ALA A 532 9.07 3.59 -38.74
N GLU A 533 10.30 3.34 -38.27
CA GLU A 533 10.58 2.75 -36.96
C GLU A 533 10.15 3.64 -35.80
N SER A 534 10.44 4.96 -35.85
CA SER A 534 9.96 5.91 -34.84
C SER A 534 8.45 5.86 -34.77
N GLY A 535 7.75 6.04 -35.90
CA GLY A 535 6.30 5.99 -35.95
C GLY A 535 5.71 4.63 -35.50
N ALA A 536 6.45 3.52 -35.62
CA ALA A 536 6.05 2.23 -35.06
C ALA A 536 6.24 2.18 -33.54
N LYS A 537 7.36 2.69 -33.01
CA LYS A 537 7.64 2.83 -31.58
C LYS A 537 6.65 3.79 -30.91
N ASP A 538 6.31 4.90 -31.56
CA ASP A 538 5.30 5.88 -31.11
C ASP A 538 3.90 5.26 -31.02
N ARG A 539 3.49 4.46 -32.02
CA ARG A 539 2.21 3.70 -31.98
C ARG A 539 2.20 2.64 -30.89
N ALA A 540 3.33 1.96 -30.64
CA ALA A 540 3.45 1.02 -29.52
C ALA A 540 3.35 1.74 -28.16
N LEU A 541 4.08 2.85 -28.00
CA LEU A 541 4.05 3.69 -26.79
C LEU A 541 2.63 4.22 -26.52
N GLN A 542 1.90 4.68 -27.54
CA GLN A 542 0.50 5.11 -27.41
C GLN A 542 -0.42 3.96 -26.95
N LYS A 543 -0.20 2.74 -27.46
CA LYS A 543 -0.94 1.54 -27.03
C LYS A 543 -0.67 1.21 -25.56
N GLU A 544 0.58 1.26 -25.11
CA GLU A 544 0.95 1.01 -23.72
C GLU A 544 0.45 2.13 -22.78
N HIS A 545 0.44 3.39 -23.22
CA HIS A 545 -0.21 4.48 -22.49
C HIS A 545 -1.71 4.25 -22.32
N ALA A 546 -2.42 3.82 -23.38
CA ALA A 546 -3.84 3.49 -23.32
C ALA A 546 -4.11 2.28 -22.41
N ALA A 547 -3.29 1.23 -22.49
CA ALA A 547 -3.38 0.05 -21.62
C ALA A 547 -3.15 0.41 -20.14
N ARG A 548 -2.13 1.23 -19.84
CA ARG A 548 -1.86 1.76 -18.50
C ARG A 548 -3.01 2.62 -17.98
N GLN A 549 -3.61 3.46 -18.82
CA GLN A 549 -4.75 4.29 -18.45
C GLN A 549 -5.98 3.43 -18.13
N ALA A 550 -6.28 2.42 -18.96
CA ALA A 550 -7.35 1.47 -18.71
C ALA A 550 -7.13 0.71 -17.39
N ALA A 551 -5.94 0.15 -17.18
CA ALA A 551 -5.56 -0.53 -15.93
C ALA A 551 -5.67 0.38 -14.70
N GLN A 552 -5.30 1.66 -14.82
CA GLN A 552 -5.50 2.64 -13.75
C GLN A 552 -6.98 2.87 -13.45
N THR A 553 -7.82 3.08 -14.47
CA THR A 553 -9.27 3.25 -14.25
C THR A 553 -9.92 2.01 -13.64
N GLN A 554 -9.47 0.81 -14.02
CA GLN A 554 -9.94 -0.46 -13.43
C GLN A 554 -9.49 -0.60 -11.97
N ARG A 555 -8.23 -0.27 -11.65
CA ARG A 555 -7.72 -0.24 -10.27
C ARG A 555 -8.51 0.72 -9.39
N ASP A 556 -8.81 1.91 -9.92
CA ASP A 556 -9.49 2.97 -9.16
C ASP A 556 -11.00 2.68 -9.00
N ALA A 557 -11.62 1.99 -9.95
CA ALA A 557 -12.95 1.39 -9.79
C ALA A 557 -12.97 0.27 -8.73
N LEU A 558 -12.02 -0.68 -8.79
CA LEU A 558 -11.90 -1.75 -7.79
C LEU A 558 -11.67 -1.19 -6.37
N ARG A 559 -10.85 -0.13 -6.22
CA ARG A 559 -10.68 0.59 -4.95
C ARG A 559 -11.98 1.21 -4.44
N LEU A 560 -12.77 1.81 -5.33
CA LEU A 560 -14.08 2.36 -4.97
C LEU A 560 -15.03 1.26 -4.50
N ASP A 561 -15.04 0.10 -5.15
CA ASP A 561 -15.92 -1.02 -4.79
C ASP A 561 -15.47 -1.74 -3.51
N THR A 562 -14.16 -1.89 -3.26
CA THR A 562 -13.63 -2.32 -1.95
C THR A 562 -14.04 -1.35 -0.84
N ASN A 563 -13.97 -0.02 -1.07
CA ASN A 563 -14.38 0.97 -0.09
C ASN A 563 -15.90 0.93 0.19
N LYS A 564 -16.75 0.66 -0.82
CA LYS A 564 -18.19 0.41 -0.62
C LYS A 564 -18.40 -0.84 0.24
N ALA A 565 -17.76 -1.95 -0.11
CA ALA A 565 -17.89 -3.21 0.62
C ALA A 565 -17.43 -3.08 2.09
N GLN A 566 -16.36 -2.32 2.36
CA GLN A 566 -15.94 -2.01 3.73
C GLN A 566 -16.94 -1.12 4.49
N ALA A 567 -17.56 -0.14 3.82
CA ALA A 567 -18.58 0.71 4.44
C ALA A 567 -19.89 -0.07 4.70
N GLU A 568 -20.26 -1.01 3.84
CA GLU A 568 -21.37 -1.93 4.05
C GLU A 568 -21.06 -2.93 5.17
N TYR A 569 -19.86 -3.52 5.19
CA TYR A 569 -19.40 -4.39 6.28
C TYR A 569 -19.50 -3.70 7.64
N ARG A 570 -18.96 -2.48 7.78
CA ARG A 570 -19.07 -1.67 9.01
C ARG A 570 -20.52 -1.44 9.43
N ARG A 571 -21.42 -1.11 8.48
CA ARG A 571 -22.86 -0.96 8.76
C ARG A 571 -23.59 -2.25 9.17
N GLN A 572 -23.07 -3.42 8.82
CA GLN A 572 -23.61 -4.68 9.34
C GLN A 572 -23.00 -5.01 10.70
N GLN A 573 -21.71 -4.72 10.91
CA GLN A 573 -21.04 -4.86 12.20
C GLN A 573 -21.70 -3.96 13.27
N GLU A 574 -21.98 -2.70 12.96
CA GLU A 574 -22.75 -1.76 13.81
C GLU A 574 -24.10 -2.34 14.26
N LYS A 575 -24.77 -3.13 13.40
CA LYS A 575 -26.03 -3.80 13.74
C LYS A 575 -25.82 -5.05 14.59
N VAL A 576 -24.76 -5.82 14.34
CA VAL A 576 -24.40 -6.97 15.17
C VAL A 576 -24.05 -6.51 16.58
N GLU A 577 -23.30 -5.41 16.73
CA GLU A 577 -23.01 -4.77 18.01
C GLU A 577 -24.30 -4.26 18.70
N GLN A 578 -25.22 -3.64 17.96
CA GLN A 578 -26.54 -3.27 18.49
C GLN A 578 -27.37 -4.47 18.94
N GLN A 579 -27.32 -5.59 18.20
CA GLN A 579 -28.02 -6.83 18.54
C GLN A 579 -27.41 -7.54 19.75
N ILE A 580 -26.08 -7.55 19.89
CA ILE A 580 -25.40 -8.05 21.10
C ILE A 580 -25.86 -7.24 22.33
N VAL A 581 -25.85 -5.90 22.22
CA VAL A 581 -26.31 -5.00 23.29
C VAL A 581 -27.83 -5.11 23.56
N GLU A 582 -28.63 -5.61 22.62
CA GLU A 582 -30.04 -5.96 22.84
C GLU A 582 -30.21 -7.33 23.50
N ILE A 583 -29.42 -8.33 23.10
CA ILE A 583 -29.34 -9.66 23.73
C ILE A 583 -28.91 -9.54 25.20
N ASP A 584 -27.91 -8.73 25.53
CA ASP A 584 -27.46 -8.52 26.92
C ASP A 584 -28.55 -7.88 27.80
N LYS A 585 -29.35 -6.95 27.24
CA LYS A 585 -30.51 -6.38 27.94
C LYS A 585 -31.60 -7.43 28.16
N LEU A 586 -31.89 -8.24 27.16
CA LEU A 586 -32.87 -9.33 27.25
C LEU A 586 -32.42 -10.38 28.28
N ASN A 587 -31.15 -10.77 28.28
CA ASN A 587 -30.56 -11.67 29.29
C ASN A 587 -30.64 -11.08 30.70
N SER A 588 -30.35 -9.78 30.86
CA SER A 588 -30.52 -9.08 32.14
C SER A 588 -31.98 -9.07 32.63
N ILE A 589 -32.94 -8.85 31.72
CA ILE A 589 -34.38 -8.93 32.02
C ILE A 589 -34.80 -10.36 32.38
N ILE A 590 -34.32 -11.38 31.66
CA ILE A 590 -34.58 -12.80 31.96
C ILE A 590 -34.07 -13.15 33.35
N ASN A 591 -32.81 -12.84 33.67
CA ASN A 591 -32.22 -13.06 35.00
C ASN A 591 -33.03 -12.37 36.12
N SER A 592 -33.55 -11.16 35.87
CA SER A 592 -34.43 -10.46 36.81
C SER A 592 -35.78 -11.16 36.99
N LEU A 593 -36.39 -11.64 35.90
CA LEU A 593 -37.68 -12.36 35.93
C LEU A 593 -37.54 -13.75 36.55
N GLU A 594 -36.41 -14.43 36.38
CA GLU A 594 -36.09 -15.68 37.06
C GLU A 594 -35.88 -15.47 38.56
N GLY A 595 -35.18 -14.40 38.95
CA GLY A 595 -35.07 -13.99 40.35
C GLY A 595 -36.43 -13.67 40.99
N ASP A 596 -37.31 -12.97 40.26
CA ASP A 596 -38.69 -12.71 40.68
C ASP A 596 -39.53 -14.01 40.77
N MET A 597 -39.39 -14.94 39.82
CA MET A 597 -40.02 -16.26 39.87
C MET A 597 -39.55 -17.07 41.08
N LEU A 598 -38.25 -17.09 41.37
CA LEU A 598 -37.70 -17.81 42.53
C LEU A 598 -38.15 -17.18 43.85
N ARG A 599 -38.23 -15.86 43.94
CA ARG A 599 -38.83 -15.16 45.10
C ARG A 599 -40.31 -15.52 45.25
N LEU A 600 -41.07 -15.57 44.15
CA LEU A 600 -42.49 -15.91 44.16
C LEU A 600 -42.75 -17.37 44.54
N LYS A 601 -41.91 -18.32 44.09
CA LYS A 601 -41.95 -19.73 44.52
C LYS A 601 -41.77 -19.85 46.03
N ARG A 602 -40.73 -19.22 46.59
CA ARG A 602 -40.50 -19.18 48.05
C ARG A 602 -41.70 -18.58 48.80
N GLN A 603 -42.26 -17.47 48.32
CA GLN A 603 -43.45 -16.86 48.92
C GLN A 603 -44.69 -17.78 48.87
N PHE A 604 -44.82 -18.64 47.86
CA PHE A 604 -45.85 -19.69 47.83
C PHE A 604 -45.54 -20.85 48.78
N GLU A 605 -44.28 -21.26 48.90
CA GLU A 605 -43.81 -22.27 49.85
C GLU A 605 -44.08 -21.81 51.30
N ASP A 606 -43.60 -20.61 51.67
CA ASP A 606 -43.86 -19.94 52.97
C ASP A 606 -45.37 -19.87 53.28
N ALA A 607 -46.19 -19.49 52.29
CA ALA A 607 -47.64 -19.38 52.45
C ALA A 607 -48.34 -20.75 52.60
N VAL A 608 -47.83 -21.80 51.93
CA VAL A 608 -48.32 -23.17 52.09
C VAL A 608 -47.93 -23.73 53.45
N GLU A 609 -46.70 -23.48 53.93
CA GLU A 609 -46.28 -23.84 55.29
C GLU A 609 -47.12 -23.13 56.36
N ALA A 610 -47.31 -21.80 56.24
CA ALA A 610 -48.16 -21.05 57.16
C ALA A 610 -49.62 -21.54 57.16
N ARG A 611 -50.17 -21.89 55.99
CA ARG A 611 -51.50 -22.51 55.85
C ARG A 611 -51.55 -23.90 56.49
N ASN A 612 -50.51 -24.71 56.33
CA ASN A 612 -50.45 -26.05 56.90
C ASN A 612 -50.33 -25.99 58.44
N MET A 613 -49.49 -25.11 58.96
CA MET A 613 -49.33 -24.86 60.41
C MET A 613 -50.63 -24.35 61.04
N THR A 614 -51.32 -23.40 60.40
CA THR A 614 -52.64 -22.94 60.89
C THR A 614 -53.72 -24.03 60.73
N GLY A 615 -53.61 -24.89 59.72
CA GLY A 615 -54.45 -26.09 59.58
C GLY A 615 -54.27 -27.09 60.73
N VAL A 616 -53.03 -27.38 61.14
CA VAL A 616 -52.72 -28.22 62.31
C VAL A 616 -53.26 -27.58 63.59
N GLN A 617 -52.99 -26.28 63.82
CA GLN A 617 -53.52 -25.56 64.99
C GLN A 617 -55.06 -25.53 65.05
N LEU A 618 -55.75 -25.55 63.91
CA LEU A 618 -57.20 -25.66 63.86
C LEU A 618 -57.71 -27.08 64.18
N ILE A 619 -56.94 -28.13 63.85
CA ILE A 619 -57.22 -29.50 64.28
C ILE A 619 -56.99 -29.61 65.79
N ASP A 620 -55.82 -29.19 66.30
CA ASP A 620 -55.49 -29.20 67.73
C ASP A 620 -56.58 -28.49 68.57
N ARG A 621 -57.03 -27.31 68.11
CA ARG A 621 -58.10 -26.52 68.76
C ARG A 621 -59.48 -27.17 68.65
N ASN A 622 -59.75 -27.92 67.58
CA ASN A 622 -61.01 -28.66 67.43
C ASN A 622 -61.02 -29.92 68.32
N ASP A 623 -59.89 -30.59 68.48
CA ASP A 623 -59.71 -31.73 69.38
C ASP A 623 -59.78 -31.29 70.85
N GLU A 624 -59.15 -30.15 71.21
CA GLU A 624 -59.36 -29.48 72.50
C GLU A 624 -60.86 -29.21 72.76
N LEU A 625 -61.59 -28.70 71.76
CA LEU A 625 -63.03 -28.45 71.88
C LEU A 625 -63.83 -29.76 72.03
N CYS A 626 -63.49 -30.84 71.31
CA CYS A 626 -64.14 -32.14 71.47
C CYS A 626 -63.94 -32.70 72.87
N ILE A 627 -62.71 -32.65 73.41
CA ILE A 627 -62.39 -33.04 74.78
C ILE A 627 -63.18 -32.18 75.80
N LEU A 628 -63.33 -30.89 75.55
CA LEU A 628 -64.14 -30.00 76.39
C LEU A 628 -65.64 -30.32 76.33
N TYR A 629 -66.19 -30.67 75.16
CA TYR A 629 -67.58 -31.10 75.03
C TYR A 629 -67.84 -32.45 75.73
N GLU A 630 -66.97 -33.45 75.55
CA GLU A 630 -67.08 -34.73 76.28
C GLU A 630 -67.01 -34.52 77.79
N LYS A 631 -66.08 -33.69 78.26
CA LYS A 631 -65.95 -33.33 79.68
C LYS A 631 -67.18 -32.58 80.21
N ALA A 632 -67.74 -31.65 79.43
CA ALA A 632 -68.95 -30.93 79.80
C ALA A 632 -70.16 -31.88 79.89
N ASN A 633 -70.34 -32.76 78.91
CA ASN A 633 -71.40 -33.77 78.91
C ASN A 633 -71.29 -34.73 80.11
N LEU A 634 -70.07 -35.20 80.42
CA LEU A 634 -69.82 -36.05 81.60
C LEU A 634 -70.07 -35.31 82.92
N GLN A 635 -69.76 -34.01 82.98
CA GLN A 635 -70.08 -33.16 84.14
C GLN A 635 -71.58 -32.92 84.27
N GLU A 636 -72.31 -32.67 83.18
CA GLU A 636 -73.77 -32.51 83.17
C GLU A 636 -74.48 -33.81 83.59
N GLU A 637 -74.01 -34.97 83.11
CA GLU A 637 -74.54 -36.27 83.53
C GLU A 637 -74.25 -36.53 85.02
N THR A 638 -73.05 -36.19 85.50
CA THR A 638 -72.68 -36.30 86.92
C THR A 638 -73.51 -35.36 87.80
N LEU A 639 -73.80 -34.14 87.34
CA LEU A 639 -74.71 -33.20 88.01
C LEU A 639 -76.13 -33.76 88.07
N LYS A 640 -76.69 -34.27 86.97
CA LYS A 640 -78.02 -34.90 86.94
C LYS A 640 -78.12 -36.09 87.90
N ARG A 641 -77.11 -36.97 87.94
CA ARG A 641 -77.04 -38.06 88.94
C ARG A 641 -76.99 -37.52 90.38
N GLY A 642 -76.28 -36.42 90.60
CA GLY A 642 -76.21 -35.73 91.89
C GLY A 642 -77.52 -35.05 92.30
N GLU A 643 -78.24 -34.42 91.37
CA GLU A 643 -79.55 -33.79 91.58
C GLU A 643 -80.62 -34.83 91.93
N ILE A 644 -80.63 -35.97 91.24
CA ILE A 644 -81.52 -37.10 91.56
C ILE A 644 -81.22 -37.62 92.98
N ALA A 645 -79.96 -37.90 93.28
CA ALA A 645 -79.56 -38.37 94.62
C ALA A 645 -79.83 -37.33 95.73
N LEU A 646 -79.75 -36.03 95.43
CA LEU A 646 -80.15 -34.96 96.35
C LEU A 646 -81.66 -34.99 96.59
N SER A 647 -82.47 -35.10 95.52
CA SER A 647 -83.93 -35.18 95.60
C SER A 647 -84.39 -36.40 96.41
N GLU A 648 -83.79 -37.57 96.20
CA GLU A 648 -84.04 -38.77 97.00
C GLU A 648 -83.76 -38.54 98.50
N LYS A 649 -82.68 -37.83 98.82
CA LYS A 649 -82.32 -37.49 100.21
C LYS A 649 -83.22 -36.40 100.80
N GLU A 650 -83.69 -35.44 100.01
CA GLU A 650 -84.68 -34.46 100.45
C GLU A 650 -86.06 -35.11 100.71
N GLU A 651 -86.46 -36.09 99.91
CA GLU A 651 -87.66 -36.89 100.14
C GLU A 651 -87.53 -37.78 101.39
N GLU A 652 -86.38 -38.42 101.61
CA GLU A 652 -86.10 -39.17 102.85
C GLU A 652 -86.15 -38.26 104.09
N ILE A 653 -85.51 -37.08 104.03
CA ILE A 653 -85.57 -36.07 105.10
C ILE A 653 -87.01 -35.57 105.32
N ARG A 654 -87.80 -35.40 104.25
CA ARG A 654 -89.22 -35.00 104.32
C ARG A 654 -90.07 -36.09 104.98
N LEU A 655 -89.82 -37.37 104.68
CA LEU A 655 -90.48 -38.52 105.29
C LEU A 655 -90.13 -38.63 106.78
N LEU A 656 -88.85 -38.53 107.14
CA LEU A 656 -88.37 -38.54 108.53
C LEU A 656 -88.96 -37.36 109.35
N ARG A 657 -89.06 -36.16 108.75
CA ARG A 657 -89.74 -35.01 109.37
C ARG A 657 -91.24 -35.25 109.57
N LEU A 658 -91.92 -35.96 108.68
CA LEU A 658 -93.33 -36.33 108.83
C LEU A 658 -93.51 -37.38 109.95
N GLN A 659 -92.62 -38.37 110.02
CA GLN A 659 -92.60 -39.38 111.08
C GLN A 659 -92.35 -38.74 112.46
N SER A 660 -91.40 -37.79 112.58
CA SER A 660 -91.18 -37.03 113.82
C SER A 660 -92.45 -36.34 114.29
N LYS A 661 -93.13 -35.61 113.40
CA LYS A 661 -94.39 -34.91 113.72
C LYS A 661 -95.53 -35.85 114.11
N GLU A 662 -95.59 -37.05 113.55
CA GLU A 662 -96.57 -38.05 113.95
C GLU A 662 -96.25 -38.64 115.34
N ILE A 663 -94.97 -38.88 115.65
CA ILE A 663 -94.52 -39.31 116.99
C ILE A 663 -94.75 -38.21 118.04
N GLU A 664 -94.54 -36.94 117.69
CA GLU A 664 -94.89 -35.77 118.50
C GLU A 664 -96.41 -35.71 118.76
N ARG A 665 -97.24 -35.88 117.72
CA ARG A 665 -98.70 -35.92 117.83
C ARG A 665 -99.19 -37.08 118.70
N GLN A 666 -98.60 -38.27 118.57
CA GLN A 666 -98.90 -39.43 119.41
C GLN A 666 -98.53 -39.17 120.89
N ASN A 667 -97.40 -38.50 121.15
CA ASN A 667 -97.01 -38.06 122.48
C ASN A 667 -98.01 -37.04 123.07
N GLU A 668 -98.50 -36.09 122.28
CA GLU A 668 -99.56 -35.17 122.74
C GLU A 668 -100.86 -35.88 123.10
N VAL A 669 -101.29 -36.85 122.29
CA VAL A 669 -102.51 -37.64 122.56
C VAL A 669 -102.34 -38.46 123.84
N ALA A 670 -101.21 -39.14 124.03
CA ALA A 670 -100.91 -39.89 125.24
C ALA A 670 -100.89 -38.99 126.50
N ARG A 671 -100.31 -37.78 126.41
CA ARG A 671 -100.32 -36.79 127.50
C ARG A 671 -101.74 -36.29 127.83
N LYS A 672 -102.59 -36.06 126.83
CA LYS A 672 -104.00 -35.67 127.02
C LYS A 672 -104.83 -36.80 127.66
N GLN A 673 -104.51 -38.07 127.35
CA GLN A 673 -105.09 -39.23 128.02
C GLN A 673 -104.60 -39.35 129.48
N SER A 674 -103.31 -39.10 129.76
CA SER A 674 -102.81 -39.16 131.14
C SER A 674 -103.39 -38.09 132.06
N SER A 675 -103.85 -36.95 131.53
CA SER A 675 -104.56 -35.93 132.33
C SER A 675 -105.96 -36.33 132.80
N SER A 676 -106.61 -37.34 132.19
CA SER A 676 -107.93 -37.83 132.66
C SER A 676 -107.89 -38.91 133.75
N LEU A 677 -106.69 -39.46 134.04
CA LEU A 677 -106.52 -40.53 135.04
C LEU A 677 -106.89 -40.12 136.49
N PRO A 678 -106.55 -38.91 136.98
CA PRO A 678 -106.93 -38.47 138.33
C PRO A 678 -108.45 -38.42 138.54
N GLU A 679 -109.19 -37.86 137.58
CA GLU A 679 -110.66 -37.78 137.68
C GLU A 679 -111.34 -39.16 137.73
N LEU A 680 -110.78 -40.17 137.07
CA LEU A 680 -111.29 -41.55 137.19
C LEU A 680 -110.94 -42.15 138.55
N SER A 681 -109.74 -41.87 139.08
CA SER A 681 -109.32 -42.32 140.42
C SER A 681 -110.28 -41.82 141.50
N ASP A 682 -110.60 -40.51 141.49
CA ASP A 682 -111.48 -39.91 142.51
C ASP A 682 -112.92 -40.46 142.41
N LYS A 683 -113.43 -40.69 141.20
CA LYS A 683 -114.73 -41.32 140.96
C LYS A 683 -114.76 -42.78 141.45
N VAL A 684 -113.67 -43.55 141.30
CA VAL A 684 -113.55 -44.91 141.85
C VAL A 684 -113.55 -44.88 143.39
N VAL A 685 -112.90 -43.91 144.03
CA VAL A 685 -112.92 -43.77 145.50
C VAL A 685 -114.33 -43.44 145.99
N ALA A 686 -115.04 -42.48 145.37
CA ALA A 686 -116.41 -42.15 145.72
C ALA A 686 -117.36 -43.36 145.58
N LEU A 687 -117.34 -44.04 144.42
CA LEU A 687 -118.14 -45.24 144.18
C LEU A 687 -117.80 -46.38 145.15
N SER A 688 -116.56 -46.48 145.64
CA SER A 688 -116.18 -47.48 146.65
C SER A 688 -116.81 -47.22 148.03
N GLN A 689 -117.08 -45.96 148.38
CA GLN A 689 -117.78 -45.57 149.61
C GLN A 689 -119.29 -45.78 149.47
N GLU A 690 -119.88 -45.40 148.33
CA GLU A 690 -121.29 -45.68 148.01
C GLU A 690 -121.55 -47.20 148.01
N LEU A 691 -120.66 -47.99 147.39
CA LEU A 691 -120.70 -49.46 147.41
C LEU A 691 -120.61 -50.05 148.84
N SER A 692 -120.03 -49.35 149.81
CA SER A 692 -119.97 -49.82 151.21
C SER A 692 -121.28 -49.58 151.96
N LEU A 693 -122.01 -48.50 151.62
CA LEU A 693 -123.35 -48.21 152.14
C LEU A 693 -124.39 -49.12 151.47
N GLU A 694 -124.35 -49.21 150.14
CA GLU A 694 -125.14 -50.18 149.37
C GLU A 694 -124.93 -51.60 149.88
N LYS A 695 -123.71 -52.00 150.27
CA LYS A 695 -123.48 -53.33 150.86
C LYS A 695 -124.27 -53.58 152.14
N SER A 696 -124.32 -52.61 153.05
CA SER A 696 -125.15 -52.71 154.26
C SER A 696 -126.64 -52.83 153.93
N ILE A 697 -127.10 -52.16 152.88
CA ILE A 697 -128.48 -52.25 152.39
C ILE A 697 -128.72 -53.59 151.67
N THR A 698 -127.72 -54.14 150.96
CA THR A 698 -127.81 -55.46 150.33
C THR A 698 -127.77 -56.59 151.33
N ASP A 699 -127.19 -56.43 152.53
CA ASP A 699 -127.31 -57.45 153.58
C ASP A 699 -128.75 -57.48 154.16
N GLU A 700 -129.40 -56.33 154.32
CA GLU A 700 -130.83 -56.25 154.64
C GLU A 700 -131.72 -56.80 153.50
N LEU A 701 -131.39 -56.50 152.24
CA LEU A 701 -132.10 -57.05 151.07
C LEU A 701 -131.78 -58.52 150.81
N CYS A 702 -130.62 -59.04 151.22
CA CYS A 702 -130.30 -60.47 151.16
C CYS A 702 -131.27 -61.27 152.04
N ALA A 703 -131.59 -60.79 153.24
CA ALA A 703 -132.64 -61.37 154.08
C ALA A 703 -134.06 -61.31 153.45
N ALA A 704 -134.26 -60.50 152.41
CA ALA A 704 -135.48 -60.47 151.59
C ALA A 704 -135.34 -61.20 150.23
N LEU A 705 -134.12 -61.59 149.83
CA LEU A 705 -133.78 -62.33 148.61
C LEU A 705 -133.63 -63.84 148.84
N GLU A 706 -133.62 -64.29 150.10
CA GLU A 706 -133.68 -65.71 150.48
C GLU A 706 -135.07 -66.37 150.24
N ASP A 707 -136.06 -65.65 149.68
CA ASP A 707 -137.33 -66.20 149.18
C ASP A 707 -137.32 -66.27 147.61
N PRO A 708 -137.11 -67.45 146.99
CA PRO A 708 -136.73 -67.57 145.58
C PRO A 708 -137.93 -67.76 144.62
N GLY A 709 -138.44 -66.67 144.03
CA GLY A 709 -139.74 -66.70 143.33
C GLY A 709 -139.89 -66.15 141.88
N ASN A 710 -138.89 -65.54 141.22
CA ASN A 710 -139.13 -64.89 139.91
C ASN A 710 -137.97 -65.01 138.88
N THR A 711 -138.27 -64.99 137.57
CA THR A 711 -137.45 -65.64 136.52
C THR A 711 -137.29 -64.90 135.17
N GLU A 712 -137.81 -63.68 134.97
CA GLU A 712 -137.77 -62.98 133.67
C GLU A 712 -136.40 -62.36 133.28
N ARG A 713 -135.40 -63.21 133.00
CA ARG A 713 -133.99 -62.81 132.77
C ARG A 713 -133.54 -63.11 131.31
N TRP A 714 -133.14 -62.06 130.56
CA TRP A 714 -132.13 -61.92 129.44
C TRP A 714 -132.29 -62.52 127.98
N ARG A 715 -131.83 -61.79 126.92
CA ARG A 715 -131.41 -62.24 125.52
C ARG A 715 -130.84 -61.13 124.55
N GLY A 716 -130.32 -61.45 123.32
CA GLY A 716 -129.68 -60.54 122.28
C GLY A 716 -129.50 -61.09 120.79
N LEU A 717 -128.88 -60.37 119.79
CA LEU A 717 -128.84 -60.66 118.28
C LEU A 717 -127.69 -59.99 117.37
N GLU A 718 -127.66 -60.13 115.99
CA GLU A 718 -126.46 -60.20 115.01
C GLU A 718 -126.51 -59.45 113.58
N GLY A 719 -125.52 -59.61 112.61
CA GLY A 719 -125.49 -59.13 111.15
C GLY A 719 -124.21 -59.34 110.22
N GLU A 720 -124.24 -59.21 108.83
CA GLU A 720 -123.16 -59.61 107.80
C GLU A 720 -123.09 -58.90 106.35
N ASP A 721 -122.25 -59.30 105.34
CA ASP A 721 -121.76 -58.55 104.08
C ASP A 721 -121.66 -59.32 102.66
N PRO A 722 -121.30 -58.71 101.45
CA PRO A 722 -121.53 -59.25 100.04
C PRO A 722 -120.34 -59.62 99.06
N ASP A 723 -120.62 -59.89 97.74
CA ASP A 723 -119.93 -60.85 96.80
C ASP A 723 -119.33 -60.33 95.42
N VAL A 724 -118.66 -61.24 94.65
CA VAL A 724 -117.58 -61.06 93.64
C VAL A 724 -117.94 -60.73 92.18
N GLU A 725 -119.01 -61.29 91.57
CA GLU A 725 -119.20 -61.25 90.09
C GLU A 725 -119.18 -59.83 89.47
N GLN A 726 -119.57 -58.83 90.26
CA GLN A 726 -119.61 -57.42 89.86
C GLN A 726 -118.24 -56.83 89.49
N LEU A 727 -117.13 -57.45 89.92
CA LEU A 727 -115.78 -57.02 89.61
C LEU A 727 -115.34 -57.43 88.19
N ALA A 728 -115.72 -58.63 87.75
CA ALA A 728 -115.21 -59.23 86.50
C ALA A 728 -115.69 -58.50 85.24
N SER A 729 -116.96 -58.07 85.22
CA SER A 729 -117.55 -57.35 84.08
C SER A 729 -116.85 -56.01 83.79
N LYS A 730 -116.28 -55.37 84.83
CA LYS A 730 -115.66 -54.05 84.76
C LYS A 730 -114.24 -54.07 84.18
N ILE A 731 -113.57 -55.21 84.19
CA ILE A 731 -112.22 -55.38 83.62
C ILE A 731 -112.29 -55.36 82.09
N LYS A 732 -113.19 -56.14 81.50
CA LYS A 732 -113.25 -56.37 80.05
C LYS A 732 -113.43 -55.08 79.22
N VAL A 733 -114.24 -54.15 79.74
CA VAL A 733 -114.51 -52.83 79.12
C VAL A 733 -113.25 -51.95 79.02
N LEU A 734 -112.21 -52.20 79.84
CA LEU A 734 -110.95 -51.48 79.79
C LEU A 734 -109.98 -52.06 78.74
N GLU A 735 -110.12 -53.34 78.38
CA GLU A 735 -109.24 -54.04 77.45
C GLU A 735 -109.54 -53.65 75.99
N ASP A 736 -110.81 -53.61 75.59
CA ASP A 736 -111.22 -53.20 74.23
C ASP A 736 -110.75 -51.76 73.92
N ARG A 737 -110.93 -50.86 74.88
CA ARG A 737 -110.52 -49.44 74.79
C ARG A 737 -109.00 -49.24 74.71
N LEU A 738 -108.20 -50.22 75.13
CA LEU A 738 -106.74 -50.19 74.99
C LEU A 738 -106.31 -50.51 73.55
N ASN A 739 -107.06 -51.36 72.84
CA ASN A 739 -106.69 -51.80 71.50
C ASN A 739 -106.99 -50.75 70.43
N GLU A 740 -108.13 -50.04 70.49
CA GLU A 740 -108.41 -48.87 69.63
C GLU A 740 -107.28 -47.82 69.66
N LYS A 741 -106.60 -47.68 70.82
CA LYS A 741 -105.50 -46.72 71.01
C LYS A 741 -104.15 -47.20 70.49
N ARG A 742 -103.99 -48.48 70.17
CA ARG A 742 -102.79 -49.04 69.53
C ARG A 742 -102.85 -48.89 68.01
N GLU A 743 -104.01 -49.13 67.41
CA GLU A 743 -104.20 -48.98 65.96
C GLU A 743 -104.03 -47.52 65.52
N ALA A 744 -104.64 -46.57 66.25
CA ALA A 744 -104.51 -45.12 66.01
C ALA A 744 -103.12 -44.52 66.35
N LEU A 745 -102.16 -45.33 66.79
CA LEU A 745 -100.73 -44.99 66.88
C LEU A 745 -99.99 -45.48 65.64
N LEU A 746 -100.19 -46.75 65.28
CA LEU A 746 -99.62 -47.39 64.08
C LEU A 746 -99.87 -46.59 62.78
N GLU A 747 -101.08 -46.05 62.60
CA GLU A 747 -101.40 -45.18 61.46
C GLU A 747 -100.56 -43.89 61.43
N LYS A 748 -100.21 -43.33 62.59
CA LYS A 748 -99.46 -42.07 62.70
C LYS A 748 -97.97 -42.27 62.49
N ASP A 749 -97.42 -43.36 62.99
CA ASP A 749 -96.02 -43.70 62.79
C ASP A 749 -95.72 -43.91 61.29
N LEU A 750 -96.63 -44.56 60.56
CA LEU A 750 -96.53 -44.74 59.09
C LEU A 750 -96.50 -43.39 58.34
N VAL A 751 -97.37 -42.45 58.70
CA VAL A 751 -97.38 -41.08 58.14
C VAL A 751 -96.10 -40.31 58.50
N LEU A 752 -95.53 -40.57 59.68
CA LEU A 752 -94.28 -39.94 60.13
C LEU A 752 -93.09 -40.42 59.31
N GLU A 753 -93.03 -41.71 58.92
CA GLU A 753 -92.03 -42.22 57.97
C GLU A 753 -92.18 -41.60 56.57
N GLU A 754 -93.40 -41.54 56.02
CA GLU A 754 -93.63 -40.92 54.70
C GLU A 754 -93.22 -39.43 54.68
N VAL A 755 -93.63 -38.65 55.68
CA VAL A 755 -93.26 -37.24 55.81
C VAL A 755 -91.75 -37.07 56.02
N SER A 756 -91.10 -37.95 56.79
CA SER A 756 -89.65 -37.91 57.00
C SER A 756 -88.89 -38.16 55.69
N THR A 757 -89.21 -39.23 54.96
CA THR A 757 -88.53 -39.54 53.69
C THR A 757 -88.80 -38.50 52.60
N LEU A 758 -89.97 -37.84 52.61
CA LEU A 758 -90.26 -36.72 51.71
C LEU A 758 -89.43 -35.48 52.08
N THR A 759 -89.35 -35.16 53.37
CA THR A 759 -88.54 -34.04 53.89
C THR A 759 -87.05 -34.24 53.57
N GLU A 760 -86.54 -35.46 53.68
CA GLU A 760 -85.14 -35.80 53.41
C GLU A 760 -84.78 -35.78 51.92
N LYS A 761 -85.73 -36.15 51.04
CA LYS A 761 -85.63 -35.93 49.58
C LYS A 761 -85.56 -34.44 49.23
N LEU A 762 -86.39 -33.60 49.86
CA LEU A 762 -86.33 -32.14 49.67
C LEU A 762 -85.02 -31.54 50.22
N ARG A 763 -84.53 -32.03 51.37
CA ARG A 763 -83.29 -31.56 52.01
C ARG A 763 -82.05 -31.92 51.19
N SER A 764 -82.02 -33.11 50.58
CA SER A 764 -80.95 -33.54 49.67
C SER A 764 -80.98 -32.76 48.34
N GLN A 765 -82.15 -32.51 47.74
CA GLN A 765 -82.27 -31.63 46.58
C GLN A 765 -81.81 -30.19 46.87
N ALA A 766 -82.20 -29.62 48.02
CA ALA A 766 -81.75 -28.29 48.44
C ALA A 766 -80.23 -28.21 48.68
N ASN A 767 -79.61 -29.28 49.17
CA ASN A 767 -78.16 -29.36 49.34
C ASN A 767 -77.41 -29.53 48.00
N ALA A 768 -77.99 -30.25 47.03
CA ALA A 768 -77.40 -30.38 45.69
C ALA A 768 -77.31 -29.02 44.97
N GLY A 769 -78.42 -28.27 44.90
CA GLY A 769 -78.42 -26.92 44.28
C GLY A 769 -77.52 -25.91 45.00
N LYS A 770 -77.18 -26.16 46.27
CA LYS A 770 -76.23 -25.33 47.04
C LYS A 770 -74.81 -25.38 46.46
N ALA A 771 -74.39 -26.52 45.91
CA ALA A 771 -73.07 -26.66 45.28
C ALA A 771 -72.97 -25.83 43.99
N GLU A 772 -74.00 -25.92 43.13
CA GLU A 772 -74.08 -25.12 41.90
C GLU A 772 -74.19 -23.63 42.19
N ALA A 773 -75.00 -23.22 43.17
CA ALA A 773 -75.11 -21.82 43.58
C ALA A 773 -73.77 -21.24 44.10
N VAL A 774 -72.99 -22.03 44.85
CA VAL A 774 -71.64 -21.64 45.29
C VAL A 774 -70.63 -21.61 44.14
N ALA A 775 -70.73 -22.52 43.17
CA ALA A 775 -69.90 -22.49 41.96
C ALA A 775 -70.21 -21.24 41.10
N LEU A 776 -71.50 -20.92 40.90
CA LEU A 776 -71.94 -19.72 40.19
C LEU A 776 -71.48 -18.44 40.91
N ALA A 777 -71.59 -18.39 42.25
CA ALA A 777 -71.10 -17.26 43.04
C ALA A 777 -69.57 -17.08 42.93
N LYS A 778 -68.79 -18.17 42.89
CA LYS A 778 -67.35 -18.11 42.61
C LYS A 778 -67.06 -17.57 41.20
N GLN A 779 -67.76 -18.06 40.17
CA GLN A 779 -67.61 -17.55 38.80
C GLN A 779 -67.97 -16.07 38.69
N ILE A 780 -69.06 -15.61 39.33
CA ILE A 780 -69.44 -14.19 39.38
C ILE A 780 -68.36 -13.36 40.07
N ASN A 781 -67.79 -13.83 41.18
CA ASN A 781 -66.70 -13.14 41.86
C ASN A 781 -65.40 -13.09 41.02
N GLU A 782 -65.08 -14.15 40.27
CA GLU A 782 -63.98 -14.14 39.29
C GLU A 782 -64.24 -13.16 38.14
N PHE A 783 -65.46 -13.11 37.60
CA PHE A 783 -65.80 -12.14 36.56
C PHE A 783 -65.74 -10.71 37.11
N GLN A 784 -66.18 -10.45 38.34
CA GLN A 784 -66.00 -9.15 39.00
C GLN A 784 -64.52 -8.83 39.31
N ALA A 785 -63.66 -9.81 39.58
CA ALA A 785 -62.21 -9.60 39.68
C ALA A 785 -61.62 -9.24 38.31
N ARG A 786 -61.85 -10.07 37.28
CA ARG A 786 -61.40 -9.85 35.91
C ARG A 786 -61.87 -8.50 35.34
N ILE A 787 -63.14 -8.11 35.59
CA ILE A 787 -63.67 -6.80 35.23
C ILE A 787 -62.88 -5.70 35.93
N ARG A 788 -62.69 -5.77 37.26
CA ARG A 788 -61.91 -4.75 38.00
C ARG A 788 -60.46 -4.63 37.51
N ASP A 789 -59.80 -5.74 37.16
CA ASP A 789 -58.42 -5.73 36.65
C ASP A 789 -58.32 -5.26 35.20
N VAL A 790 -59.37 -5.46 34.39
CA VAL A 790 -59.50 -4.82 33.06
C VAL A 790 -59.81 -3.34 33.21
N THR A 791 -60.66 -2.92 34.16
CA THR A 791 -60.93 -1.50 34.44
C THR A 791 -59.68 -0.80 34.97
N ARG A 792 -58.87 -1.42 35.83
CA ARG A 792 -57.58 -0.87 36.27
C ARG A 792 -56.61 -0.69 35.10
N ARG A 793 -56.45 -1.72 34.23
CA ARG A 793 -55.62 -1.61 33.02
C ARG A 793 -56.12 -0.54 32.06
N MET A 794 -57.43 -0.46 31.85
CA MET A 794 -58.05 0.59 31.05
C MET A 794 -57.76 1.98 31.65
N MET A 795 -57.94 2.17 32.96
CA MET A 795 -57.61 3.43 33.65
C MET A 795 -56.12 3.75 33.59
N ALA A 796 -55.22 2.76 33.64
CA ALA A 796 -53.78 2.96 33.42
C ALA A 796 -53.51 3.43 31.98
N THR A 797 -54.02 2.74 30.96
CA THR A 797 -53.86 3.17 29.55
C THR A 797 -54.51 4.52 29.24
N VAL A 798 -55.60 4.89 29.92
CA VAL A 798 -56.21 6.23 29.83
C VAL A 798 -55.35 7.28 30.55
N SER A 799 -54.71 6.92 31.67
CA SER A 799 -53.75 7.78 32.37
C SER A 799 -52.51 8.02 31.51
N GLU A 800 -51.91 6.96 30.95
CA GLU A 800 -50.82 7.02 29.97
C GLU A 800 -51.21 7.85 28.74
N LEU A 801 -52.38 7.60 28.14
CA LEU A 801 -52.87 8.37 26.99
C LEU A 801 -53.06 9.86 27.33
N SER A 802 -53.60 10.18 28.51
CA SER A 802 -53.78 11.57 28.94
C SER A 802 -52.45 12.27 29.26
N MET A 803 -51.47 11.55 29.82
CA MET A 803 -50.10 12.03 29.99
C MET A 803 -49.44 12.27 28.63
N HIS A 804 -49.58 11.34 27.68
CA HIS A 804 -49.06 11.49 26.32
C HIS A 804 -49.73 12.67 25.60
N GLN A 805 -51.06 12.84 25.71
CA GLN A 805 -51.78 14.00 25.21
C GLN A 805 -51.27 15.30 25.84
N ALA A 806 -51.08 15.35 27.16
CA ALA A 806 -50.51 16.50 27.85
C ALA A 806 -49.08 16.83 27.39
N THR A 807 -48.22 15.82 27.19
CA THR A 807 -46.87 16.04 26.62
C THR A 807 -46.92 16.50 25.17
N ALA A 808 -47.82 15.97 24.34
CA ALA A 808 -48.02 16.39 22.96
C ALA A 808 -48.52 17.84 22.88
N MET A 809 -49.49 18.23 23.71
CA MET A 809 -49.98 19.61 23.81
C MET A 809 -48.88 20.56 24.32
N LYS A 810 -48.04 20.13 25.28
CA LYS A 810 -46.89 20.91 25.76
C LYS A 810 -45.84 21.11 24.66
N LEU A 811 -45.44 20.05 23.97
CA LEU A 811 -44.50 20.11 22.84
C LEU A 811 -45.07 20.92 21.66
N GLN A 812 -46.38 20.87 21.42
CA GLN A 812 -47.05 21.70 20.41
C GLN A 812 -47.07 23.19 20.82
N ALA A 813 -47.25 23.49 22.10
CA ALA A 813 -47.16 24.85 22.62
C ALA A 813 -45.72 25.39 22.63
N GLU A 814 -44.72 24.55 22.95
CA GLU A 814 -43.30 24.88 22.84
C GLU A 814 -42.90 25.12 21.37
N LYS A 815 -43.33 24.26 20.45
CA LYS A 815 -43.16 24.49 19.00
C LYS A 815 -43.82 25.80 18.56
N ALA A 816 -45.03 26.10 19.02
CA ALA A 816 -45.71 27.35 18.69
C ALA A 816 -44.97 28.58 19.22
N ARG A 817 -44.41 28.52 20.45
CA ARG A 817 -43.54 29.58 20.99
C ARG A 817 -42.30 29.77 20.14
N SER A 818 -41.55 28.71 19.84
CA SER A 818 -40.32 28.84 19.04
C SER A 818 -40.56 29.17 17.57
N MET A 819 -41.76 28.90 17.02
CA MET A 819 -42.16 29.46 15.72
C MET A 819 -42.48 30.95 15.82
N ASN A 820 -43.19 31.41 16.86
CA ASN A 820 -43.41 32.84 17.09
C ASN A 820 -42.09 33.59 17.35
N GLU A 821 -41.18 33.04 18.15
CA GLU A 821 -39.83 33.58 18.40
C GLU A 821 -39.02 33.68 17.10
N LEU A 822 -39.13 32.66 16.22
CA LEU A 822 -38.49 32.66 14.90
C LEU A 822 -39.09 33.72 13.96
N ASP A 823 -40.41 33.90 13.97
CA ASP A 823 -41.09 34.87 13.10
C ASP A 823 -40.94 36.31 13.62
N GLU A 824 -40.89 36.52 14.94
CA GLU A 824 -40.40 37.78 15.54
C GLU A 824 -38.95 38.06 15.16
N ALA A 825 -38.06 37.06 15.21
CA ALA A 825 -36.65 37.23 14.85
C ALA A 825 -36.47 37.59 13.37
N LYS A 826 -37.25 36.98 12.46
CA LYS A 826 -37.32 37.39 11.04
C LYS A 826 -37.81 38.83 10.92
N PHE A 827 -38.92 39.18 11.56
CA PHE A 827 -39.49 40.52 11.50
C PHE A 827 -38.51 41.59 12.00
N ARG A 828 -37.81 41.34 13.11
CA ARG A 828 -36.74 42.22 13.63
C ARG A 828 -35.61 42.38 12.61
N VAL A 829 -35.14 41.29 12.00
CA VAL A 829 -34.08 41.32 10.96
C VAL A 829 -34.53 42.07 9.69
N GLU A 830 -35.76 41.86 9.23
CA GLU A 830 -36.34 42.60 8.09
C GLU A 830 -36.42 44.12 8.34
N HIS A 831 -36.60 44.52 9.60
CA HIS A 831 -36.59 45.91 10.05
C HIS A 831 -35.19 46.41 10.49
N GLY A 832 -34.13 45.64 10.21
CA GLY A 832 -32.73 46.03 10.49
C GLY A 832 -32.32 45.98 11.96
N GLN A 833 -33.09 45.30 12.81
CA GLN A 833 -32.81 45.10 14.24
C GLN A 833 -32.18 43.73 14.50
N ALA A 834 -31.63 43.53 15.70
CA ALA A 834 -31.05 42.25 16.10
C ALA A 834 -32.14 41.15 16.21
N PRO A 835 -31.88 39.90 15.76
CA PRO A 835 -32.90 38.85 15.74
C PRO A 835 -33.42 38.46 17.13
N THR A 836 -32.59 38.56 18.17
CA THR A 836 -32.95 38.27 19.57
C THR A 836 -32.25 39.25 20.52
N GLU A 837 -32.80 39.44 21.72
CA GLU A 837 -32.19 40.35 22.71
C GLU A 837 -30.77 39.94 23.12
N ASP A 838 -30.45 38.64 23.15
CA ASP A 838 -29.08 38.19 23.43
C ASP A 838 -28.14 38.43 22.22
N ALA A 839 -28.64 38.44 20.99
CA ALA A 839 -27.89 38.92 19.83
C ALA A 839 -27.69 40.44 19.86
N GLU A 840 -28.66 41.21 20.38
CA GLU A 840 -28.50 42.64 20.62
C GLU A 840 -27.44 42.90 21.72
N ARG A 841 -27.47 42.12 22.81
CA ARG A 841 -26.47 42.19 23.89
C ARG A 841 -25.07 41.79 23.42
N THR A 842 -24.91 40.84 22.49
CA THR A 842 -23.59 40.55 21.91
C THR A 842 -23.14 41.62 20.92
N LEU A 843 -24.05 42.24 20.17
CA LEU A 843 -23.75 43.44 19.37
C LEU A 843 -23.28 44.61 20.24
N TYR A 844 -23.97 44.94 21.33
CA TYR A 844 -23.53 46.00 22.26
C TYR A 844 -22.18 45.67 22.93
N ARG A 845 -21.87 44.40 23.20
CA ARG A 845 -20.52 43.99 23.66
C ARG A 845 -19.48 44.23 22.57
N LEU A 846 -19.70 43.71 21.36
CA LEU A 846 -18.79 43.89 20.22
C LEU A 846 -18.58 45.36 19.86
N GLU A 847 -19.60 46.20 19.93
CA GLU A 847 -19.47 47.63 19.66
C GLU A 847 -18.75 48.37 20.81
N ARG A 848 -19.03 48.02 22.07
CA ARG A 848 -18.27 48.51 23.23
C ARG A 848 -16.78 48.13 23.13
N ASP A 849 -16.48 46.89 22.75
CA ASP A 849 -15.11 46.39 22.60
C ASP A 849 -14.41 47.03 21.38
N ARG A 850 -15.16 47.33 20.30
CA ARG A 850 -14.67 48.12 19.16
C ARG A 850 -14.38 49.58 19.54
N LEU A 851 -15.15 50.16 20.46
CA LEU A 851 -14.94 51.52 20.98
C LEU A 851 -13.76 51.58 21.95
N THR A 852 -13.59 50.61 22.85
CA THR A 852 -12.41 50.53 23.72
C THR A 852 -11.13 50.24 22.93
N ALA A 853 -11.18 49.36 21.92
CA ALA A 853 -10.06 49.14 21.00
C ALA A 853 -9.67 50.43 20.26
N LYS A 854 -10.65 51.24 19.82
CA LYS A 854 -10.39 52.58 19.25
C LYS A 854 -9.78 53.56 20.27
N SER A 855 -10.26 53.59 21.52
CA SER A 855 -9.68 54.49 22.53
C SER A 855 -8.28 54.08 22.96
N MET A 856 -7.98 52.78 23.04
CA MET A 856 -6.64 52.27 23.30
C MET A 856 -5.70 52.62 22.14
N ALA A 857 -6.11 52.38 20.88
CA ALA A 857 -5.32 52.77 19.72
C ALA A 857 -5.06 54.29 19.62
N MET A 858 -5.93 55.13 20.18
CA MET A 858 -5.70 56.58 20.32
C MET A 858 -4.78 56.94 21.49
N MET A 859 -4.81 56.21 22.61
CA MET A 859 -3.89 56.40 23.73
C MET A 859 -2.46 55.92 23.42
N ASP A 860 -2.32 54.80 22.72
CA ASP A 860 -1.02 54.23 22.35
C ASP A 860 -0.25 55.13 21.36
N GLN A 861 -0.95 55.98 20.60
CA GLN A 861 -0.33 57.00 19.74
C GLN A 861 0.11 58.27 20.50
N SER A 862 -0.38 58.54 21.71
CA SER A 862 -0.14 59.83 22.40
C SER A 862 0.95 59.82 23.47
N ASN A 863 1.37 58.65 23.98
CA ASN A 863 2.22 58.54 25.18
C ASN A 863 3.63 57.93 24.95
N MET A 864 4.23 58.15 23.77
CA MET A 864 5.62 57.77 23.50
C MET A 864 6.64 58.87 23.84
N ALA A 865 6.48 59.52 25.01
CA ALA A 865 7.44 60.48 25.56
C ALA A 865 7.36 60.63 27.09
N ILE A 866 8.54 60.78 27.73
CA ILE A 866 8.80 61.11 29.15
C ILE A 866 8.68 59.96 30.18
N PRO A 867 9.81 59.47 30.74
CA PRO A 867 9.85 58.52 31.86
C PRO A 867 10.31 59.14 33.20
N GLY A 868 9.88 58.57 34.35
CA GLY A 868 10.73 58.49 35.55
C GLY A 868 10.16 58.81 36.95
N SER A 869 10.36 57.86 37.87
CA SER A 869 10.64 58.00 39.33
C SER A 869 9.53 58.17 40.39
N MET A 870 9.50 57.18 41.32
CA MET A 870 9.16 57.21 42.78
C MET A 870 7.74 57.64 43.22
N GLN A 871 7.20 57.26 44.40
CA GLN A 871 7.80 56.95 45.71
C GLN A 871 6.93 55.98 46.60
N GLN A 872 7.40 55.65 47.81
CA GLN A 872 6.77 54.80 48.86
C GLN A 872 6.08 55.66 49.98
N PRO A 873 5.47 55.17 51.11
CA PRO A 873 5.59 53.85 51.80
C PRO A 873 4.34 53.22 52.53
N ASN A 874 4.54 52.00 53.08
CA ASN A 874 4.01 51.40 54.35
C ASN A 874 2.51 50.99 54.60
N ASN A 875 2.35 49.67 54.90
CA ASN A 875 1.66 49.02 56.06
C ASN A 875 0.15 49.24 56.38
N ILE A 876 -0.62 48.33 57.03
CA ILE A 876 -0.56 46.88 57.39
C ILE A 876 -2.00 46.43 57.80
N LEU A 877 -2.45 45.19 57.50
CA LEU A 877 -3.24 44.29 58.40
C LEU A 877 -3.64 42.95 57.73
N ARG A 878 -4.05 41.93 58.51
CA ARG A 878 -4.11 40.49 58.11
C ARG A 878 -5.09 39.65 58.96
N SER A 879 -6.02 38.89 58.35
CA SER A 879 -6.79 37.75 58.96
C SER A 879 -7.82 37.18 57.94
N THR A 880 -7.87 35.89 57.53
CA THR A 880 -8.13 34.60 58.23
C THR A 880 -9.58 34.32 58.70
N ALA A 881 -10.28 33.41 58.00
CA ALA A 881 -11.46 32.61 58.41
C ALA A 881 -11.74 31.52 57.34
N GLU A 882 -12.41 30.40 57.70
CA GLU A 882 -12.69 29.24 56.82
C GLU A 882 -14.18 29.10 56.43
N ALA A 883 -14.53 28.08 55.63
CA ALA A 883 -15.86 27.86 55.04
C ALA A 883 -16.62 26.64 55.60
N ARG A 884 -17.97 26.64 55.46
CA ARG A 884 -18.97 25.52 55.48
C ARG A 884 -20.41 26.14 55.63
N PRO A 885 -21.55 25.40 55.64
CA PRO A 885 -22.19 24.86 54.42
C PRO A 885 -23.74 25.04 54.38
N ASN A 886 -24.41 24.54 53.32
CA ASN A 886 -25.88 24.30 53.20
C ASN A 886 -26.77 25.59 53.16
N ALA A 887 -27.77 25.74 52.28
CA ALA A 887 -29.07 25.04 52.15
C ALA A 887 -29.97 25.19 53.41
N TYR A 888 -31.27 25.56 53.34
CA TYR A 888 -32.25 25.41 52.24
C TYR A 888 -33.45 26.41 52.33
N ILE A 889 -33.79 27.08 51.20
CA ILE A 889 -35.11 27.32 50.54
C ILE A 889 -36.43 27.14 51.37
N PRO A 890 -37.55 27.92 51.20
CA PRO A 890 -37.79 29.33 50.81
C PRO A 890 -38.92 30.08 51.64
N ASP A 891 -39.16 31.36 51.30
CA ASP A 891 -40.43 32.14 51.17
C ASP A 891 -41.68 31.97 52.07
N GLY A 892 -42.46 33.07 52.20
CA GLY A 892 -43.87 33.00 52.64
C GLY A 892 -44.64 34.32 52.73
N ILE A 893 -45.80 34.42 52.06
CA ILE A 893 -46.82 35.47 52.24
C ILE A 893 -48.25 34.85 52.21
N ASN A 894 -49.00 35.08 53.29
CA ASN A 894 -50.47 35.06 53.46
C ASN A 894 -51.32 33.76 53.24
N GLN A 895 -51.53 32.99 54.33
CA GLN A 895 -52.79 32.93 55.15
C GLN A 895 -54.19 32.63 54.51
N PRO A 896 -55.22 32.17 55.28
CA PRO A 896 -55.23 31.64 56.67
C PRO A 896 -56.13 30.38 56.98
N ALA A 897 -55.87 29.78 58.16
CA ALA A 897 -56.85 29.19 59.11
C ALA A 897 -57.68 27.92 58.76
N ARG A 898 -57.13 26.73 59.11
CA ARG A 898 -57.38 26.11 60.44
C ARG A 898 -56.23 25.17 60.86
N GLN A 899 -56.14 24.95 62.16
CA GLN A 899 -55.05 24.28 62.92
C GLN A 899 -55.17 22.73 62.91
N PRO A 900 -54.18 21.98 63.45
CA PRO A 900 -52.73 22.16 63.30
C PRO A 900 -51.96 20.82 63.12
N ASP A 901 -50.81 20.83 62.46
CA ASP A 901 -49.76 19.81 62.73
C ASP A 901 -48.34 20.42 62.67
N GLY A 902 -48.07 21.27 63.66
CA GLY A 902 -46.78 21.94 63.84
C GLY A 902 -45.74 21.05 64.52
N ILE A 903 -45.39 19.92 63.90
CA ILE A 903 -44.16 19.18 64.23
C ILE A 903 -43.03 19.83 63.42
N PRO A 904 -42.23 20.75 64.00
CA PRO A 904 -41.19 20.35 64.96
C PRO A 904 -40.93 21.39 66.09
N ARG A 905 -40.75 21.06 67.37
CA ARG A 905 -40.73 19.79 68.13
C ARG A 905 -41.38 20.07 69.51
N PRO A 906 -41.62 19.08 70.40
CA PRO A 906 -41.44 19.34 71.82
C PRO A 906 -39.95 19.64 72.12
N TYR A 907 -39.58 20.62 72.93
CA TYR A 907 -40.43 21.54 73.72
C TYR A 907 -40.70 22.84 72.92
N GLY A 908 -41.95 23.26 72.68
CA GLY A 908 -43.22 22.68 73.11
C GLY A 908 -43.66 23.18 74.48
N GLY A 909 -44.81 23.87 74.51
CA GLY A 909 -45.22 24.73 75.63
C GLY A 909 -44.52 26.09 75.55
N PHE A 910 -45.27 27.14 75.24
CA PHE A 910 -44.83 28.56 75.28
C PHE A 910 -43.69 28.88 74.26
N ALA A 911 -43.90 28.87 72.94
CA ALA A 911 -44.85 29.64 72.09
C ALA A 911 -44.28 31.02 71.62
N PRO A 912 -44.89 31.73 70.64
CA PRO A 912 -44.15 32.60 69.71
C PRO A 912 -44.18 34.12 70.03
N PHE A 913 -43.30 34.91 69.38
CA PHE A 913 -43.64 36.14 68.59
C PHE A 913 -42.42 36.79 67.88
N LYS A 914 -42.67 37.78 67.01
CA LYS A 914 -41.74 38.74 66.32
C LYS A 914 -41.00 39.68 67.32
N PRO A 915 -39.97 40.51 66.95
CA PRO A 915 -39.77 41.21 65.66
C PRO A 915 -38.33 41.44 65.10
N GLN A 916 -38.30 41.97 63.85
CA GLN A 916 -37.36 42.88 63.14
C GLN A 916 -35.80 42.82 63.22
N GLU A 917 -35.21 42.91 62.00
CA GLU A 917 -34.06 43.72 61.52
C GLU A 917 -32.82 43.99 62.39
N ALA A 918 -31.62 43.66 61.85
CA ALA A 918 -30.62 44.65 61.39
C ALA A 918 -29.30 44.01 60.87
N GLY A 919 -28.53 44.79 60.10
CA GLY A 919 -27.13 45.08 60.48
C GLY A 919 -25.97 44.19 59.99
N THR A 920 -25.33 44.63 58.90
CA THR A 920 -23.87 44.89 58.82
C THR A 920 -22.86 44.07 59.68
N THR A 921 -22.14 43.18 59.00
CA THR A 921 -20.65 43.01 59.03
C THR A 921 -19.85 42.90 60.35
N MET A 922 -18.94 41.90 60.35
CA MET A 922 -17.64 41.80 61.06
C MET A 922 -17.55 41.01 62.40
N ARG A 923 -16.72 39.96 62.36
CA ARG A 923 -15.41 39.80 63.07
C ARG A 923 -15.25 40.53 64.42
N HIS A 924 -14.64 39.96 65.47
CA HIS A 924 -13.93 38.69 65.73
C HIS A 924 -13.74 38.56 67.28
N ILE A 925 -13.33 37.38 67.80
CA ILE A 925 -12.37 37.15 68.94
C ILE A 925 -12.54 35.71 69.50
N ARG A 926 -11.42 35.01 69.80
CA ARG A 926 -11.42 33.80 70.66
C ARG A 926 -10.03 33.39 71.18
N GLN A 927 -9.86 33.34 72.51
CA GLN A 927 -8.88 32.61 73.36
C GLN A 927 -9.23 32.98 74.84
N PRO A 928 -8.77 32.29 75.92
CA PRO A 928 -7.58 31.40 76.10
C PRO A 928 -7.91 29.96 76.61
N GLU A 929 -6.99 29.07 77.04
CA GLU A 929 -5.66 28.65 76.51
C GLU A 929 -5.22 27.24 77.06
N PRO A 930 -4.13 26.92 77.85
CA PRO A 930 -3.51 25.56 77.80
C PRO A 930 -3.22 24.82 79.15
N LYS A 931 -2.44 23.70 79.05
CA LYS A 931 -1.60 22.95 80.05
C LYS A 931 -2.06 21.53 80.48
N GLU A 932 -1.19 20.51 80.61
CA GLU A 932 0.15 20.21 80.00
C GLU A 932 0.62 18.75 80.29
N ILE A 933 1.36 18.14 79.34
CA ILE A 933 2.51 17.18 79.46
C ILE A 933 2.34 15.75 80.05
N GLU A 934 2.74 14.77 79.20
CA GLU A 934 3.52 13.50 79.39
C GLU A 934 3.32 12.64 80.66
N ILE A 935 3.19 11.30 80.56
CA ILE A 935 4.12 10.32 79.92
C ILE A 935 3.48 9.55 78.76
#